data_AF-A0A6C0JZ16-F1
#
_entry.id   AF-A0A6C0JZ16-F1
#
_cell.length_a   1.000
_cell.length_b   1.000
_cell.length_c   1.000
_cell.angle_alpha   90.00
_cell.angle_beta   90.00
_cell.angle_gamma   90.00
#
_symmetry.space_group_name_H-M   'P 1'
#
loop_
_entity.id
_entity.type
_entity.pdbx_description
1 polymer ?
#
loop_
_entity_poly.entity_id
_entity_poly.type
_entity_poly.pdbx_seq_one_letter_code
_entity_poly.pdbx_strand_id
1 'polypeptide(L)'
;MNVTNSSIQQGQSYNSYSNYNTMTDDTQDTIEGFSGAFGPSKVLTTNLQEDKETQSIRKQFDKALSEYGKSQKQLMEDTSTYINNATSSGKSTSLSNNLIRMNNGAIGYVTDKNKYLHIPSTDVLQSIQDKNGCPSSITDVDFVTDNYTQVGSTLGPRTDIQVGNPMQMNQSCVPTSVNLQVLGASDPTFNKADWLGCYKSDNTYFDMQSDLTGITSADNAIQQCHHRSSDIGSSTFYIDTNTDNSYSCFTSKPGMTTVQIQNTMKPGYIKQVSGVIHTNSAFPYKTNYKPSAGIMNNGQIAIGNLTMGSSDFGKDVQDATVLANVSGLDTCDPVYGANIRTQTANYGSNCNGLQDVHDSSAVYNVPPNNWLGVINSAIQVSDTSSTVSVPIYASPDPARGCAKVFASTYTCGTSPSVKSISIDKEASGHSSIYDCTNESVQCNSGALTIGDDGNVVLTINGTILYQSETQQVGLSLEEYKAVNGKYGRNSLKTGEYLFPNEFIGSPSGKCVLMCVDDGKGTVSLKIVYFVVGCNKPGQAPSSSSGENGFVATKPTISAMYSLEYGPLSNENKGKIVYSDDNMNRKDYPSSMLNQGNTYINVGNYDQPSKSIQIIDNSNLDDCKSKCNDISDCYGFVYYENEKKCNLRNATDMFPMNTQRVLNEDAQMFIRQFKIANPSTCSSEIINTTGNIFNNMVEGTTMDTNTLCDLGKAMNTQLNDVSAKEVQLLNAMQGVSKGIHTLNHKNTTLLKDTKQSIDRMNDNSHRYKQTIRKTNNTTNQMNSVNAMDETTQQKMQTQNIQFIVWTTIASLAVILLIKIAK
;
A
#
# COMPACT_ATOMS: atom_id res chain seq x y z
N MET A 1 64.09 52.26 31.84
CA MET A 1 64.85 53.50 31.52
C MET A 1 63.87 54.66 31.49
N ASN A 2 64.19 55.77 32.16
CA ASN A 2 63.38 56.98 32.12
C ASN A 2 63.50 57.68 30.75
N VAL A 3 62.42 58.33 30.30
CA VAL A 3 62.35 59.78 29.99
C VAL A 3 60.94 60.11 29.44
N THR A 4 60.35 61.19 29.97
CA THR A 4 59.00 61.74 29.70
C THR A 4 58.93 62.58 28.41
N ASN A 5 57.91 62.40 27.54
CA ASN A 5 56.58 63.04 27.46
C ASN A 5 56.56 64.50 26.94
N SER A 6 55.90 64.76 25.80
CA SER A 6 55.33 66.08 25.37
C SER A 6 54.79 66.11 23.91
N SER A 7 53.53 65.74 23.68
CA SER A 7 52.78 66.15 22.45
C SER A 7 51.26 66.20 22.58
N ILE A 8 50.70 65.86 23.76
CA ILE A 8 49.27 65.97 24.07
C ILE A 8 48.74 67.43 24.02
N GLN A 9 49.61 68.45 24.06
CA GLN A 9 49.18 69.86 24.01
C GLN A 9 48.85 70.41 22.61
N GLN A 10 49.33 69.82 21.50
CA GLN A 10 48.97 70.34 20.16
C GLN A 10 47.57 69.89 19.70
N GLY A 11 46.97 68.87 20.31
CA GLY A 11 45.57 68.49 20.07
C GLY A 11 44.55 69.44 20.71
N GLN A 12 44.92 70.13 21.81
CA GLN A 12 44.02 71.06 22.49
C GLN A 12 43.95 72.43 21.79
N SER A 13 45.04 72.87 21.15
CA SER A 13 45.07 74.15 20.40
C SER A 13 44.35 74.11 19.04
N TYR A 14 43.99 72.94 18.51
CA TYR A 14 43.18 72.85 17.28
C TYR A 14 41.67 72.93 17.57
N ASN A 15 41.21 72.33 18.68
CA ASN A 15 39.82 72.45 19.13
C ASN A 15 39.47 73.85 19.68
N SER A 16 40.45 74.67 20.07
CA SER A 16 40.22 76.08 20.39
C SER A 16 40.05 76.99 19.17
N TYR A 17 40.44 76.54 17.97
CA TYR A 17 40.34 77.31 16.73
C TYR A 17 39.11 76.96 15.86
N SER A 18 38.48 75.80 16.04
CA SER A 18 37.23 75.47 15.33
C SER A 18 35.97 76.04 16.00
N ASN A 19 36.00 76.30 17.31
CA ASN A 19 34.86 76.80 18.08
C ASN A 19 34.72 78.34 18.12
N TYR A 20 35.56 79.10 17.41
CA TYR A 20 35.48 80.57 17.36
C TYR A 20 34.94 81.13 16.03
N ASN A 21 34.69 80.29 15.02
CA ASN A 21 34.25 80.69 13.67
C ASN A 21 32.75 80.47 13.41
N THR A 22 31.91 80.55 14.45
CA THR A 22 30.44 80.54 14.32
C THR A 22 29.78 81.67 15.10
N MET A 23 30.06 82.92 14.72
CA MET A 23 29.12 84.06 14.81
C MET A 23 29.68 85.31 14.11
N THR A 24 28.78 86.13 13.55
CA THR A 24 29.00 87.47 12.94
C THR A 24 30.12 87.55 11.89
N ASP A 25 29.87 87.62 10.59
CA ASP A 25 28.97 88.52 9.83
C ASP A 25 29.24 90.03 10.01
N ASP A 26 29.31 90.69 8.85
CA ASP A 26 29.51 92.11 8.53
C ASP A 26 30.86 92.86 8.77
N THR A 27 31.52 93.15 7.64
CA THR A 27 32.48 94.24 7.33
C THR A 27 33.95 94.26 7.81
N GLN A 28 34.80 94.70 6.84
CA GLN A 28 36.16 95.28 6.91
C GLN A 28 37.40 94.38 7.08
N ASP A 29 38.06 94.15 5.93
CA ASP A 29 39.51 94.17 5.68
C ASP A 29 40.47 94.07 6.88
N THR A 30 40.73 92.84 7.32
CA THR A 30 42.02 92.48 7.92
C THR A 30 42.56 91.19 7.30
N ILE A 31 43.60 91.30 6.47
CA ILE A 31 44.32 90.16 5.91
C ILE A 31 45.36 89.69 6.94
N GLU A 32 44.95 88.80 7.86
CA GLU A 32 45.89 88.01 8.65
C GLU A 32 46.18 86.66 7.97
N GLY A 33 47.45 86.45 7.62
CA GLY A 33 47.94 85.21 7.03
C GLY A 33 48.97 85.46 5.92
N PHE A 34 50.09 84.74 5.98
CA PHE A 34 51.18 84.80 4.98
C PHE A 34 50.82 84.11 3.64
N SER A 35 49.59 84.28 3.15
CA SER A 35 49.07 83.76 1.88
C SER A 35 49.01 84.82 0.76
N GLY A 36 49.04 86.12 1.09
CA GLY A 36 48.84 87.20 0.11
C GLY A 36 50.07 87.61 -0.70
N ALA A 37 51.29 87.47 -0.16
CA ALA A 37 52.51 88.04 -0.78
C ALA A 37 53.21 87.10 -1.78
N PHE A 38 52.97 85.79 -1.68
CA PHE A 38 53.47 84.79 -2.61
C PHE A 38 52.31 83.87 -2.97
N GLY A 39 51.95 83.81 -4.25
CA GLY A 39 50.85 82.97 -4.73
C GLY A 39 51.00 81.50 -4.32
N PRO A 40 49.90 80.71 -4.34
CA PRO A 40 49.81 79.41 -3.68
C PRO A 40 51.02 78.54 -4.01
N SER A 41 51.82 78.23 -2.98
CA SER A 41 53.02 77.42 -3.17
C SER A 41 52.63 76.08 -3.78
N LYS A 42 53.47 75.55 -4.67
CA LYS A 42 53.25 74.24 -5.32
C LYS A 42 53.04 73.13 -4.29
N VAL A 43 53.64 73.27 -3.10
CA VAL A 43 53.47 72.37 -1.96
C VAL A 43 52.06 72.45 -1.37
N LEU A 44 51.51 73.65 -1.13
CA LEU A 44 50.16 73.81 -0.57
C LEU A 44 49.07 73.23 -1.48
N THR A 45 49.18 73.47 -2.79
CA THR A 45 48.25 72.90 -3.80
C THR A 45 48.40 71.39 -3.92
N THR A 46 49.63 70.85 -3.80
CA THR A 46 49.87 69.40 -3.78
C THR A 46 49.28 68.75 -2.52
N ASN A 47 49.49 69.33 -1.34
CA ASN A 47 48.94 68.83 -0.09
C ASN A 47 47.40 68.82 -0.08
N LEU A 48 46.75 69.88 -0.59
CA LEU A 48 45.29 69.94 -0.72
C LEU A 48 44.73 68.91 -1.72
N GLN A 49 45.47 68.58 -2.76
CA GLN A 49 45.11 67.53 -3.71
C GLN A 49 45.26 66.13 -3.08
N GLU A 50 46.34 65.92 -2.33
CA GLU A 50 46.61 64.65 -1.63
C GLU A 50 45.67 64.39 -0.46
N ASP A 51 45.24 65.42 0.26
CA ASP A 51 44.16 65.32 1.25
C ASP A 51 42.85 64.91 0.59
N LYS A 52 42.46 65.53 -0.54
CA LYS A 52 41.28 65.10 -1.32
C LYS A 52 41.37 63.65 -1.80
N GLU A 53 42.52 63.23 -2.32
CA GLU A 53 42.77 61.84 -2.74
C GLU A 53 42.68 60.87 -1.55
N THR A 54 43.30 61.22 -0.42
CA THR A 54 43.29 60.40 0.81
C THR A 54 41.89 60.31 1.41
N GLN A 55 41.13 61.42 1.45
CA GLN A 55 39.74 61.44 1.88
C GLN A 55 38.83 60.63 0.94
N SER A 56 39.08 60.64 -0.36
CA SER A 56 38.34 59.81 -1.33
C SER A 56 38.58 58.32 -1.08
N ILE A 57 39.85 57.92 -0.95
CA ILE A 57 40.25 56.53 -0.65
C ILE A 57 39.65 56.08 0.69
N ARG A 58 39.72 56.92 1.73
CA ARG A 58 39.10 56.66 3.03
C ARG A 58 37.59 56.49 2.93
N LYS A 59 36.88 57.38 2.24
CA LYS A 59 35.42 57.28 2.03
C LYS A 59 35.03 55.99 1.29
N GLN A 60 35.84 55.55 0.32
CA GLN A 60 35.61 54.28 -0.38
C GLN A 60 35.79 53.07 0.54
N PHE A 61 36.83 53.07 1.39
CA PHE A 61 37.06 52.03 2.40
C PHE A 61 35.96 52.00 3.47
N ASP A 62 35.65 53.14 4.09
CA ASP A 62 34.62 53.27 5.13
C ASP A 62 33.24 52.82 4.60
N LYS A 63 32.92 53.14 3.34
CA LYS A 63 31.70 52.66 2.65
C LYS A 63 31.72 51.14 2.45
N ALA A 64 32.80 50.58 1.90
CA ALA A 64 32.89 49.14 1.64
C ALA A 64 32.83 48.31 2.94
N LEU A 65 33.47 48.80 4.01
CA LEU A 65 33.41 48.19 5.34
C LEU A 65 31.99 48.24 5.93
N SER A 66 31.27 49.35 5.77
CA SER A 66 29.87 49.48 6.20
C SER A 66 28.93 48.55 5.43
N GLU A 67 29.10 48.42 4.11
CA GLU A 67 28.29 47.52 3.29
C GLU A 67 28.55 46.04 3.64
N TYR A 68 29.82 45.64 3.78
CA TYR A 68 30.17 44.29 4.26
C TYR A 68 29.59 43.99 5.65
N GLY A 69 29.68 44.94 6.59
CA GLY A 69 29.12 44.78 7.93
C GLY A 69 27.59 44.64 7.96
N LYS A 70 26.88 45.32 7.05
CA LYS A 70 25.42 45.16 6.88
C LYS A 70 25.06 43.79 6.34
N SER A 71 25.75 43.32 5.29
CA SER A 71 25.50 42.00 4.70
C SER A 71 25.81 40.86 5.67
N GLN A 72 26.90 40.98 6.45
CA GLN A 72 27.22 40.07 7.55
C GLN A 72 26.12 40.03 8.61
N LYS A 73 25.60 41.20 9.03
CA LYS A 73 24.50 41.27 9.99
C LYS A 73 23.24 40.60 9.45
N GLN A 74 22.86 40.88 8.20
CA GLN A 74 21.68 40.28 7.57
C GLN A 74 21.81 38.74 7.50
N LEU A 75 22.97 38.23 7.09
CA LEU A 75 23.25 36.79 7.09
C LEU A 75 23.09 36.16 8.49
N MET A 76 23.55 36.83 9.55
CA MET A 76 23.39 36.35 10.93
C MET A 76 21.92 36.40 11.40
N GLU A 77 21.19 37.46 11.08
CA GLU A 77 19.76 37.60 11.41
C GLU A 77 18.94 36.51 10.69
N ASP A 78 19.11 36.34 9.38
CA ASP A 78 18.40 35.34 8.58
C ASP A 78 18.77 33.89 9.01
N THR A 79 20.05 33.64 9.36
CA THR A 79 20.50 32.35 9.91
C THR A 79 19.84 32.08 11.26
N SER A 80 19.80 33.07 12.16
CA SER A 80 19.17 32.90 13.47
C SER A 80 17.67 32.65 13.35
N THR A 81 16.98 33.33 12.43
CA THR A 81 15.57 33.06 12.13
C THR A 81 15.40 31.63 11.62
N TYR A 82 16.18 31.19 10.62
CA TYR A 82 16.06 29.82 10.12
C TYR A 82 16.25 28.77 11.23
N ILE A 83 17.28 28.91 12.08
CA ILE A 83 17.58 27.97 13.17
C ILE A 83 16.46 27.99 14.23
N ASN A 84 15.98 29.16 14.63
CA ASN A 84 14.92 29.27 15.63
C ASN A 84 13.59 28.67 15.13
N ASN A 85 13.31 28.76 13.84
CA ASN A 85 12.12 28.18 13.22
C ASN A 85 12.24 26.66 13.08
N ALA A 86 13.44 26.15 12.74
CA ALA A 86 13.72 24.74 12.50
C ALA A 86 14.01 23.90 13.76
N THR A 87 14.09 24.51 14.95
CA THR A 87 14.43 23.82 16.21
C THR A 87 13.23 23.58 17.12
N SER A 88 13.28 22.45 17.85
CA SER A 88 12.21 21.92 18.72
C SER A 88 11.87 22.78 19.95
N SER A 89 12.43 23.99 20.05
CA SER A 89 12.27 24.95 21.14
C SER A 89 11.33 26.13 20.83
N GLY A 90 10.84 26.26 19.59
CA GLY A 90 9.87 27.28 19.20
C GLY A 90 8.44 26.99 19.71
N LYS A 91 7.58 28.02 19.80
CA LYS A 91 6.17 27.87 20.22
C LYS A 91 5.30 27.05 19.25
N SER A 92 5.75 26.86 18.01
CA SER A 92 5.02 26.18 16.93
C SER A 92 5.14 24.65 16.96
N THR A 93 5.98 24.08 17.82
CA THR A 93 6.40 22.66 17.77
C THR A 93 5.29 21.67 18.14
N SER A 94 4.23 22.14 18.80
CA SER A 94 3.00 21.37 19.01
C SER A 94 2.20 21.13 17.73
N LEU A 95 2.48 21.86 16.65
CA LEU A 95 1.83 21.73 15.36
C LEU A 95 2.65 20.92 14.35
N SER A 96 3.95 20.67 14.61
CA SER A 96 4.81 19.88 13.72
C SER A 96 4.26 18.47 13.52
N ASN A 97 4.39 17.94 12.31
CA ASN A 97 3.86 16.65 11.88
C ASN A 97 2.33 16.48 12.01
N ASN A 98 1.56 17.58 12.03
CA ASN A 98 0.10 17.54 12.09
C ASN A 98 -0.55 18.15 10.85
N LEU A 99 -1.74 17.65 10.49
CA LEU A 99 -2.70 18.40 9.68
C LEU A 99 -3.33 19.48 10.57
N ILE A 100 -3.31 20.73 10.15
CA ILE A 100 -3.96 21.83 10.88
C ILE A 100 -5.08 22.46 10.05
N ARG A 101 -6.12 22.95 10.73
CA ARG A 101 -7.22 23.72 10.15
C ARG A 101 -7.37 25.05 10.87
N MET A 102 -7.26 26.14 10.12
CA MET A 102 -7.38 27.51 10.62
C MET A 102 -8.86 27.94 10.71
N ASN A 103 -9.13 29.02 11.45
CA ASN A 103 -10.48 29.57 11.62
C ASN A 103 -11.19 30.02 10.32
N ASN A 104 -10.46 30.25 9.23
CA ASN A 104 -11.03 30.50 7.89
C ASN A 104 -11.36 29.21 7.10
N GLY A 105 -11.18 28.03 7.71
CA GLY A 105 -11.39 26.73 7.08
C GLY A 105 -10.23 26.23 6.23
N ALA A 106 -9.15 27.01 6.06
CA ALA A 106 -7.99 26.57 5.29
C ALA A 106 -7.22 25.45 6.03
N ILE A 107 -6.93 24.36 5.31
CA ILE A 107 -6.25 23.16 5.82
C ILE A 107 -4.86 23.08 5.21
N GLY A 108 -3.89 22.58 5.98
CA GLY A 108 -2.55 22.24 5.47
C GLY A 108 -1.78 21.34 6.43
N TYR A 109 -0.71 20.72 5.92
CA TYR A 109 0.20 19.90 6.71
C TYR A 109 1.38 20.73 7.21
N VAL A 110 1.79 20.56 8.47
CA VAL A 110 3.00 21.21 9.01
C VAL A 110 4.10 20.15 9.18
N THR A 111 5.27 20.36 8.57
CA THR A 111 6.41 19.44 8.63
C THR A 111 7.12 19.47 9.98
N ASP A 112 8.04 18.51 10.20
CA ASP A 112 8.96 18.47 11.34
C ASP A 112 9.88 19.70 11.45
N LYS A 113 10.06 20.45 10.35
CA LYS A 113 10.83 21.71 10.27
C LYS A 113 9.95 22.97 10.29
N ASN A 114 8.71 22.85 10.78
CA ASN A 114 7.74 23.95 10.89
C ASN A 114 7.47 24.66 9.55
N LYS A 115 7.31 23.87 8.48
CA LYS A 115 6.85 24.37 7.19
C LYS A 115 5.40 23.96 6.93
N TYR A 116 4.54 24.90 6.58
CA TYR A 116 3.14 24.67 6.25
C TYR A 116 2.96 24.46 4.74
N LEU A 117 2.42 23.32 4.35
CA LEU A 117 2.03 23.02 2.97
C LEU A 117 0.49 23.04 2.88
N HIS A 118 -0.04 24.03 2.17
CA HIS A 118 -1.48 24.21 1.98
C HIS A 118 -2.11 23.02 1.23
N ILE A 119 -3.26 22.54 1.67
CA ILE A 119 -4.05 21.51 0.98
C ILE A 119 -5.17 22.22 0.18
N PRO A 120 -5.09 22.24 -1.16
CA PRO A 120 -5.92 23.13 -1.99
C PRO A 120 -7.35 22.62 -2.24
N SER A 121 -7.65 21.34 -2.00
CA SER A 121 -8.99 20.78 -2.17
C SER A 121 -9.28 19.61 -1.23
N THR A 122 -10.56 19.28 -1.08
CA THR A 122 -11.03 18.09 -0.35
C THR A 122 -10.52 16.80 -0.98
N ASP A 123 -10.39 16.73 -2.31
CA ASP A 123 -9.87 15.54 -2.99
C ASP A 123 -8.40 15.29 -2.65
N VAL A 124 -7.59 16.35 -2.54
CA VAL A 124 -6.20 16.23 -2.06
C VAL A 124 -6.21 15.75 -0.61
N LEU A 125 -7.04 16.32 0.27
CA LEU A 125 -7.15 15.85 1.66
C LEU A 125 -7.51 14.36 1.75
N GLN A 126 -8.53 13.91 1.03
CA GLN A 126 -8.98 12.50 1.02
C GLN A 126 -7.93 11.54 0.42
N SER A 127 -7.06 12.03 -0.47
CA SER A 127 -5.98 11.25 -1.06
C SER A 127 -4.78 11.05 -0.12
N ILE A 128 -4.59 11.92 0.88
CA ILE A 128 -3.43 11.89 1.79
C ILE A 128 -3.79 11.55 3.25
N GLN A 129 -4.97 11.90 3.75
CA GLN A 129 -5.33 11.70 5.16
C GLN A 129 -5.32 10.20 5.53
N ASP A 130 -4.62 9.87 6.61
CA ASP A 130 -4.35 8.47 7.07
C ASP A 130 -3.63 7.58 6.04
N LYS A 131 -2.90 8.19 5.09
CA LYS A 131 -2.18 7.50 3.99
C LYS A 131 -0.79 8.08 3.82
N ASN A 132 0.11 7.30 3.23
CA ASN A 132 1.44 7.77 2.77
C ASN A 132 2.27 8.52 3.85
N GLY A 133 2.13 8.12 5.12
CA GLY A 133 2.80 8.74 6.27
C GLY A 133 2.11 9.98 6.85
N CYS A 134 0.98 10.42 6.27
CA CYS A 134 0.25 11.59 6.76
C CYS A 134 -0.70 11.26 7.94
N PRO A 135 -0.91 12.21 8.87
CA PRO A 135 -1.83 12.03 10.00
C PRO A 135 -3.28 11.74 9.58
N SER A 136 -3.99 11.01 10.45
CA SER A 136 -5.44 10.79 10.35
C SER A 136 -6.26 11.92 10.98
N SER A 137 -5.76 12.55 12.04
CA SER A 137 -6.42 13.64 12.75
C SER A 137 -6.08 15.01 12.19
N ILE A 138 -7.04 15.94 12.23
CA ILE A 138 -6.85 17.36 11.91
C ILE A 138 -6.99 18.17 13.20
N THR A 139 -6.00 18.99 13.50
CA THR A 139 -5.93 19.86 14.68
C THR A 139 -6.45 21.25 14.34
N ASP A 140 -7.51 21.69 15.02
CA ASP A 140 -8.03 23.04 14.87
C ASP A 140 -7.12 24.06 15.60
N VAL A 141 -6.79 25.16 14.93
CA VAL A 141 -5.92 26.23 15.48
C VAL A 141 -6.67 27.57 15.57
N ASP A 142 -6.37 28.32 16.63
CA ASP A 142 -7.12 29.53 17.03
C ASP A 142 -6.79 30.81 16.23
N PHE A 143 -5.93 30.70 15.21
CA PHE A 143 -5.48 31.81 14.39
C PHE A 143 -5.97 31.73 12.93
N VAL A 144 -5.79 32.84 12.23
CA VAL A 144 -6.13 33.01 10.81
C VAL A 144 -5.07 33.86 10.14
N THR A 145 -4.85 33.63 8.85
CA THR A 145 -3.98 34.41 7.97
C THR A 145 -4.47 34.29 6.55
N ASP A 146 -4.11 35.25 5.70
CA ASP A 146 -4.32 35.21 4.25
C ASP A 146 -3.05 34.83 3.48
N ASN A 147 -1.92 34.74 4.18
CA ASN A 147 -0.61 34.42 3.59
C ASN A 147 -0.37 32.91 3.38
N TYR A 148 -1.30 32.05 3.79
CA TYR A 148 -1.16 30.58 3.77
C TYR A 148 -0.94 29.96 2.37
N THR A 149 -1.17 30.73 1.29
CA THR A 149 -0.88 30.35 -0.11
C THR A 149 0.38 31.02 -0.68
N GLN A 150 0.99 31.96 0.05
CA GLN A 150 2.15 32.73 -0.40
C GLN A 150 3.45 32.00 -0.01
N VAL A 151 3.96 31.16 -0.90
CA VAL A 151 5.22 30.42 -0.71
C VAL A 151 6.36 31.35 -0.30
N GLY A 152 7.06 31.02 0.78
CA GLY A 152 8.16 31.81 1.36
C GLY A 152 7.74 32.86 2.39
N SER A 153 6.43 33.12 2.57
CA SER A 153 5.91 33.95 3.67
C SER A 153 5.86 33.17 5.00
N THR A 154 5.45 33.84 6.09
CA THR A 154 5.10 33.19 7.36
C THR A 154 3.59 33.21 7.61
N LEU A 155 3.09 32.21 8.33
CA LEU A 155 1.66 32.12 8.68
C LEU A 155 1.18 33.23 9.61
N GLY A 156 2.03 33.95 10.34
CA GLY A 156 1.58 35.13 11.07
C GLY A 156 2.57 35.68 12.10
N PRO A 157 2.18 36.75 12.83
CA PRO A 157 3.06 37.44 13.80
C PRO A 157 3.25 36.69 15.14
N ARG A 158 2.71 35.48 15.28
CA ARG A 158 2.81 34.64 16.49
C ARG A 158 3.44 33.26 16.24
N THR A 159 3.58 32.86 14.98
CA THR A 159 3.99 31.52 14.57
C THR A 159 5.05 31.64 13.49
N ASP A 160 6.28 31.23 13.81
CA ASP A 160 7.42 31.29 12.90
C ASP A 160 7.40 30.18 11.81
N ILE A 161 6.19 29.77 11.42
CA ILE A 161 5.92 28.71 10.44
C ILE A 161 6.01 29.30 9.04
N GLN A 162 6.92 28.78 8.22
CA GLN A 162 7.09 29.21 6.84
C GLN A 162 6.10 28.51 5.92
N VAL A 163 5.59 29.21 4.90
CA VAL A 163 4.69 28.64 3.89
C VAL A 163 5.51 27.98 2.79
N GLY A 164 5.32 26.68 2.58
CA GLY A 164 5.91 25.88 1.50
C GLY A 164 4.99 25.75 0.30
N ASN A 165 5.39 24.89 -0.63
CA ASN A 165 4.53 24.54 -1.78
C ASN A 165 3.23 23.87 -1.30
N PRO A 166 2.11 24.01 -2.03
CA PRO A 166 0.87 23.28 -1.70
C PRO A 166 1.04 21.77 -1.92
N MET A 167 0.33 20.99 -1.11
CA MET A 167 0.27 19.53 -1.23
C MET A 167 -0.40 19.10 -2.54
N GLN A 168 0.13 18.05 -3.15
CA GLN A 168 -0.43 17.40 -4.34
C GLN A 168 -1.25 16.15 -3.98
N MET A 169 -2.07 15.69 -4.93
CA MET A 169 -2.86 14.47 -4.76
C MET A 169 -1.97 13.25 -4.55
N ASN A 170 -2.32 12.42 -3.57
CA ASN A 170 -1.55 11.28 -3.06
C ASN A 170 -0.17 11.63 -2.45
N GLN A 171 0.23 12.89 -2.31
CA GLN A 171 1.57 13.24 -1.82
C GLN A 171 1.85 12.68 -0.41
N SER A 172 3.02 12.07 -0.23
CA SER A 172 3.49 11.56 1.06
C SER A 172 3.84 12.65 2.06
N CYS A 173 3.55 12.39 3.33
CA CYS A 173 4.10 13.15 4.45
C CYS A 173 5.34 12.41 4.99
N VAL A 174 6.51 12.98 4.73
CA VAL A 174 7.81 12.43 5.15
C VAL A 174 8.56 13.43 6.02
N PRO A 175 9.47 12.98 6.90
CA PRO A 175 10.42 13.88 7.53
C PRO A 175 11.19 14.68 6.45
N THR A 176 11.40 15.96 6.71
CA THR A 176 12.11 16.89 5.82
C THR A 176 13.57 17.04 6.25
N SER A 177 14.42 17.46 5.31
CA SER A 177 15.86 17.71 5.55
C SER A 177 16.69 16.47 5.89
N VAL A 178 16.23 15.27 5.53
CA VAL A 178 16.87 13.98 5.88
C VAL A 178 17.06 13.08 4.66
N ASN A 179 17.91 12.07 4.79
CA ASN A 179 18.02 11.01 3.80
C ASN A 179 17.08 9.86 4.18
N LEU A 180 16.42 9.28 3.19
CA LEU A 180 15.48 8.18 3.33
C LEU A 180 16.00 6.96 2.56
N GLN A 181 16.10 5.80 3.22
CA GLN A 181 16.46 4.52 2.61
C GLN A 181 15.21 3.63 2.50
N VAL A 182 14.85 3.23 1.27
CA VAL A 182 13.66 2.41 1.00
C VAL A 182 13.90 0.96 1.40
N LEU A 183 13.07 0.37 2.27
CA LEU A 183 13.28 -1.00 2.77
C LEU A 183 12.37 -2.08 2.15
N GLY A 184 11.17 -1.74 1.68
CA GLY A 184 10.24 -2.69 1.05
C GLY A 184 9.08 -1.94 0.45
N ALA A 185 8.13 -2.62 -0.21
CA ALA A 185 7.02 -1.92 -0.87
C ALA A 185 6.13 -1.18 0.15
N SER A 186 5.91 -1.75 1.33
CA SER A 186 5.15 -1.17 2.44
C SER A 186 5.66 -1.69 3.79
N ASP A 187 5.27 -1.03 4.87
CA ASP A 187 5.53 -1.50 6.23
C ASP A 187 4.37 -2.41 6.68
N PRO A 188 4.63 -3.68 7.07
CA PRO A 188 3.58 -4.59 7.50
C PRO A 188 2.85 -4.15 8.78
N THR A 189 3.43 -3.28 9.59
CA THR A 189 2.75 -2.74 10.79
C THR A 189 1.64 -1.75 10.44
N PHE A 190 1.69 -1.13 9.26
CA PHE A 190 0.69 -0.17 8.78
C PHE A 190 -0.21 -0.73 7.67
N ASN A 191 0.34 -1.55 6.76
CA ASN A 191 -0.41 -2.14 5.65
C ASN A 191 -1.17 -3.39 6.13
N LYS A 192 -2.36 -3.20 6.70
CA LYS A 192 -3.10 -4.28 7.39
C LYS A 192 -3.59 -5.36 6.41
N ALA A 193 -3.75 -6.58 6.94
CA ALA A 193 -4.31 -7.71 6.22
C ALA A 193 -5.77 -7.98 6.64
N ASP A 194 -6.69 -7.93 5.69
CA ASP A 194 -8.12 -8.22 5.88
C ASP A 194 -8.52 -9.51 5.18
N TRP A 195 -9.26 -10.39 5.85
CA TRP A 195 -9.75 -11.65 5.29
C TRP A 195 -10.81 -11.40 4.21
N LEU A 196 -10.66 -12.07 3.07
CA LEU A 196 -11.53 -11.91 1.89
C LEU A 196 -12.49 -13.07 1.67
N GLY A 197 -12.14 -14.27 2.11
CA GLY A 197 -12.88 -15.48 1.75
C GLY A 197 -12.03 -16.73 1.71
N CYS A 198 -12.72 -17.81 1.35
CA CYS A 198 -12.12 -19.09 1.01
C CYS A 198 -12.33 -19.36 -0.46
N TYR A 199 -11.25 -19.69 -1.15
CA TYR A 199 -11.24 -19.85 -2.61
C TYR A 199 -10.60 -21.20 -2.95
N LYS A 200 -10.83 -21.71 -4.15
CA LYS A 200 -10.09 -22.87 -4.66
C LYS A 200 -8.69 -22.40 -5.04
N SER A 201 -7.67 -23.15 -4.62
CA SER A 201 -6.26 -22.82 -4.88
C SER A 201 -6.01 -22.66 -6.38
N ASP A 202 -5.39 -21.54 -6.78
CA ASP A 202 -5.12 -21.20 -8.19
C ASP A 202 -3.80 -20.43 -8.35
N ASN A 203 -2.77 -21.16 -8.81
CA ASN A 203 -1.42 -20.64 -9.05
C ASN A 203 -1.33 -19.72 -10.30
N THR A 204 -2.43 -19.47 -11.01
CA THR A 204 -2.46 -18.58 -12.17
C THR A 204 -2.14 -17.14 -11.77
N TYR A 205 -2.67 -16.67 -10.63
CA TYR A 205 -2.57 -15.26 -10.19
C TYR A 205 -1.58 -15.04 -9.03
N PHE A 206 -1.03 -16.12 -8.47
CA PHE A 206 -0.19 -16.11 -7.28
C PHE A 206 1.13 -16.83 -7.52
N ASP A 207 2.17 -16.40 -6.80
CA ASP A 207 3.48 -17.04 -6.76
C ASP A 207 3.71 -17.67 -5.39
N MET A 208 4.00 -18.98 -5.38
CA MET A 208 4.34 -19.72 -4.17
C MET A 208 5.66 -19.21 -3.59
N GLN A 209 5.65 -18.88 -2.30
CA GLN A 209 6.84 -18.48 -1.56
C GLN A 209 7.55 -19.74 -1.07
N SER A 210 8.51 -20.25 -1.83
CA SER A 210 9.16 -21.54 -1.57
C SER A 210 9.80 -21.66 -0.19
N ASP A 211 10.28 -20.53 0.35
CA ASP A 211 10.88 -20.39 1.67
C ASP A 211 9.85 -20.28 2.81
N LEU A 212 8.56 -20.12 2.49
CA LEU A 212 7.43 -20.06 3.43
C LEU A 212 6.49 -21.26 3.20
N THR A 213 7.05 -22.46 3.31
CA THR A 213 6.36 -23.75 3.24
C THR A 213 6.65 -24.58 4.51
N GLY A 214 5.81 -25.57 4.82
CA GLY A 214 6.00 -26.41 6.01
C GLY A 214 5.67 -25.70 7.34
N ILE A 215 5.00 -24.54 7.30
CA ILE A 215 4.71 -23.76 8.50
C ILE A 215 3.66 -24.50 9.34
N THR A 216 3.93 -24.82 10.61
CA THR A 216 3.02 -25.64 11.44
C THR A 216 1.97 -24.83 12.20
N SER A 217 2.22 -23.53 12.44
CA SER A 217 1.28 -22.61 13.10
C SER A 217 0.53 -21.77 12.06
N ALA A 218 -0.79 -21.74 12.18
CA ALA A 218 -1.68 -20.95 11.35
C ALA A 218 -1.47 -19.44 11.52
N ASP A 219 -1.33 -18.97 12.76
CA ASP A 219 -1.10 -17.55 13.06
C ASP A 219 0.26 -17.10 12.50
N ASN A 220 1.28 -17.95 12.62
CA ASN A 220 2.59 -17.70 11.99
C ASN A 220 2.46 -17.68 10.46
N ALA A 221 1.71 -18.60 9.85
CA ALA A 221 1.50 -18.59 8.40
C ALA A 221 0.82 -17.28 7.92
N ILE A 222 -0.17 -16.77 8.66
CA ILE A 222 -0.81 -15.48 8.38
C ILE A 222 0.20 -14.34 8.48
N GLN A 223 0.95 -14.25 9.58
CA GLN A 223 1.95 -13.19 9.80
C GLN A 223 3.07 -13.22 8.75
N GLN A 224 3.65 -14.39 8.46
CA GLN A 224 4.71 -14.55 7.47
C GLN A 224 4.24 -14.15 6.07
N CYS A 225 3.03 -14.57 5.67
CA CYS A 225 2.46 -14.16 4.38
C CYS A 225 2.15 -12.67 4.30
N HIS A 226 1.61 -12.08 5.37
CA HIS A 226 1.33 -10.66 5.46
C HIS A 226 2.60 -9.83 5.34
N HIS A 227 3.66 -10.18 6.09
CA HIS A 227 4.96 -9.52 6.00
C HIS A 227 5.58 -9.67 4.60
N ARG A 228 5.62 -10.89 4.05
CA ARG A 228 6.13 -11.14 2.69
C ARG A 228 5.40 -10.34 1.61
N SER A 229 4.07 -10.25 1.72
CA SER A 229 3.23 -9.51 0.78
C SER A 229 3.47 -8.01 0.88
N SER A 230 3.66 -7.51 2.10
CA SER A 230 3.98 -6.10 2.38
C SER A 230 5.37 -5.72 1.84
N ASP A 231 6.34 -6.63 1.93
CA ASP A 231 7.68 -6.46 1.39
C ASP A 231 7.70 -6.45 -0.14
N ILE A 232 6.97 -7.38 -0.78
CA ILE A 232 6.90 -7.52 -2.24
C ILE A 232 6.02 -6.45 -2.89
N GLY A 233 4.97 -5.98 -2.21
CA GLY A 233 3.96 -5.08 -2.77
C GLY A 233 2.78 -5.82 -3.43
N SER A 234 2.48 -7.04 -2.98
CA SER A 234 1.32 -7.81 -3.41
C SER A 234 0.01 -7.22 -2.84
N SER A 235 -1.08 -7.24 -3.61
CA SER A 235 -2.38 -6.75 -3.14
C SER A 235 -3.15 -7.76 -2.29
N THR A 236 -2.86 -9.05 -2.47
CA THR A 236 -3.46 -10.15 -1.72
C THR A 236 -2.46 -11.26 -1.49
N PHE A 237 -2.71 -12.08 -0.47
CA PHE A 237 -2.07 -13.39 -0.31
C PHE A 237 -3.10 -14.46 -0.01
N TYR A 238 -2.71 -15.71 -0.17
CA TYR A 238 -3.46 -16.83 0.38
C TYR A 238 -2.56 -17.85 1.07
N ILE A 239 -3.19 -18.64 1.92
CA ILE A 239 -2.57 -19.74 2.66
C ILE A 239 -3.27 -21.04 2.24
N ASP A 240 -2.50 -21.97 1.68
CA ASP A 240 -2.92 -23.35 1.43
C ASP A 240 -2.47 -24.26 2.58
N THR A 241 -3.16 -25.39 2.75
CA THR A 241 -2.79 -26.44 3.69
C THR A 241 -2.25 -27.66 2.95
N ASN A 242 -1.04 -28.07 3.28
CA ASN A 242 -0.36 -29.23 2.72
C ASN A 242 -0.96 -30.55 3.27
N THR A 243 -0.59 -31.69 2.67
CA THR A 243 -1.12 -33.01 3.05
C THR A 243 -0.72 -33.48 4.46
N ASP A 244 0.29 -32.86 5.06
CA ASP A 244 0.76 -33.10 6.43
C ASP A 244 0.13 -32.13 7.46
N ASN A 245 -0.83 -31.30 7.04
CA ASN A 245 -1.44 -30.19 7.78
C ASN A 245 -0.51 -29.01 8.10
N SER A 246 0.68 -28.93 7.49
CA SER A 246 1.45 -27.69 7.45
C SER A 246 0.86 -26.70 6.45
N TYR A 247 1.28 -25.45 6.49
CA TYR A 247 0.80 -24.37 5.63
C TYR A 247 1.88 -23.92 4.63
N SER A 248 1.42 -23.45 3.47
CA SER A 248 2.25 -22.89 2.40
C SER A 248 1.73 -21.51 1.99
N CYS A 249 2.66 -20.57 1.80
CA CYS A 249 2.34 -19.18 1.51
C CYS A 249 2.38 -18.84 0.02
N PHE A 250 1.40 -18.05 -0.43
CA PHE A 250 1.28 -17.60 -1.81
C PHE A 250 0.93 -16.11 -1.86
N THR A 251 1.66 -15.32 -2.65
CA THR A 251 1.43 -13.87 -2.79
C THR A 251 0.97 -13.53 -4.20
N SER A 252 0.09 -12.53 -4.37
CA SER A 252 -0.38 -12.14 -5.70
C SER A 252 0.76 -11.64 -6.57
N LYS A 253 0.74 -11.99 -7.86
CA LYS A 253 1.69 -11.50 -8.86
C LYS A 253 1.73 -9.97 -8.91
N PRO A 254 2.89 -9.35 -9.22
CA PRO A 254 3.03 -7.89 -9.27
C PRO A 254 1.96 -7.21 -10.15
N GLY A 255 1.39 -6.11 -9.66
CA GLY A 255 0.38 -5.32 -10.38
C GLY A 255 -1.05 -5.89 -10.36
N MET A 256 -1.27 -7.11 -9.88
CA MET A 256 -2.63 -7.66 -9.71
C MET A 256 -3.39 -6.90 -8.62
N THR A 257 -4.64 -6.50 -8.88
CA THR A 257 -5.53 -5.91 -7.87
C THR A 257 -6.42 -6.95 -7.20
N THR A 258 -6.81 -6.69 -5.95
CA THR A 258 -7.77 -7.50 -5.17
C THR A 258 -9.06 -7.78 -5.94
N VAL A 259 -9.62 -6.76 -6.61
CA VAL A 259 -10.87 -6.87 -7.38
C VAL A 259 -10.72 -7.79 -8.60
N GLN A 260 -9.59 -7.75 -9.31
CA GLN A 260 -9.32 -8.67 -10.41
C GLN A 260 -9.27 -10.12 -9.93
N ILE A 261 -8.64 -10.36 -8.77
CA ILE A 261 -8.49 -11.70 -8.19
C ILE A 261 -9.83 -12.24 -7.68
N GLN A 262 -10.62 -11.44 -6.95
CA GLN A 262 -11.94 -11.86 -6.45
C GLN A 262 -12.92 -12.20 -7.58
N ASN A 263 -12.82 -11.52 -8.73
CA ASN A 263 -13.68 -11.76 -9.89
C ASN A 263 -13.29 -13.02 -10.70
N THR A 264 -12.06 -13.55 -10.54
CA THR A 264 -11.59 -14.75 -11.26
C THR A 264 -11.55 -16.01 -10.39
N MET A 265 -11.25 -15.87 -9.09
CA MET A 265 -11.16 -17.01 -8.18
C MET A 265 -12.53 -17.61 -7.84
N LYS A 266 -12.61 -18.94 -7.85
CA LYS A 266 -13.83 -19.67 -7.50
C LYS A 266 -13.91 -19.88 -5.99
N PRO A 267 -15.06 -19.66 -5.33
CA PRO A 267 -15.22 -19.95 -3.92
C PRO A 267 -14.89 -21.41 -3.54
N GLY A 268 -14.23 -21.56 -2.38
CA GLY A 268 -13.78 -22.82 -1.81
C GLY A 268 -14.75 -23.33 -0.75
N TYR A 269 -15.69 -24.18 -1.17
CA TYR A 269 -16.67 -24.82 -0.29
C TYR A 269 -16.34 -26.30 -0.06
N ILE A 270 -16.73 -26.82 1.11
CA ILE A 270 -16.68 -28.23 1.44
C ILE A 270 -18.08 -28.82 1.43
N LYS A 271 -18.25 -29.90 0.66
CA LYS A 271 -19.44 -30.73 0.63
C LYS A 271 -19.51 -31.57 1.91
N GLN A 272 -20.60 -31.44 2.66
CA GLN A 272 -20.92 -32.19 3.88
C GLN A 272 -22.24 -32.96 3.70
N VAL A 273 -22.49 -33.95 4.55
CA VAL A 273 -23.71 -34.78 4.53
C VAL A 273 -24.49 -34.53 5.81
N SER A 274 -25.76 -34.09 5.70
CA SER A 274 -26.67 -33.98 6.85
C SER A 274 -27.40 -35.29 7.15
N GLY A 275 -27.58 -36.14 6.14
CA GLY A 275 -28.32 -37.39 6.29
C GLY A 275 -28.19 -38.29 5.06
N VAL A 276 -28.40 -39.58 5.27
CA VAL A 276 -28.44 -40.61 4.22
C VAL A 276 -29.84 -41.18 4.20
N ILE A 277 -30.56 -40.99 3.09
CA ILE A 277 -31.95 -41.45 2.92
C ILE A 277 -31.96 -42.95 2.65
N HIS A 278 -31.12 -43.39 1.70
CA HIS A 278 -31.01 -44.78 1.30
C HIS A 278 -29.59 -45.07 0.79
N THR A 279 -29.15 -46.32 0.85
CA THR A 279 -27.84 -46.78 0.35
C THR A 279 -27.92 -48.23 -0.12
N ASN A 280 -27.28 -48.51 -1.26
CA ASN A 280 -26.96 -49.85 -1.72
C ASN A 280 -25.43 -49.96 -1.85
N SER A 281 -24.82 -50.87 -1.09
CA SER A 281 -23.37 -51.06 -0.96
C SER A 281 -22.81 -52.28 -1.71
N ALA A 282 -23.63 -52.93 -2.54
CA ALA A 282 -23.25 -54.09 -3.35
C ALA A 282 -23.69 -53.89 -4.80
N PHE A 283 -23.52 -52.68 -5.33
CA PHE A 283 -24.15 -52.28 -6.58
C PHE A 283 -23.48 -52.90 -7.82
N PRO A 284 -24.19 -53.71 -8.62
CA PRO A 284 -23.59 -54.37 -9.78
C PRO A 284 -23.53 -53.39 -10.97
N TYR A 285 -22.37 -52.79 -11.20
CA TYR A 285 -22.15 -51.96 -12.39
C TYR A 285 -22.31 -52.82 -13.66
N LYS A 286 -23.32 -52.49 -14.47
CA LYS A 286 -23.57 -53.11 -15.78
C LYS A 286 -23.14 -52.14 -16.89
N THR A 287 -22.52 -52.66 -17.95
CA THR A 287 -22.17 -51.86 -19.13
C THR A 287 -23.43 -51.25 -19.76
N ASN A 288 -23.35 -49.96 -20.10
CA ASN A 288 -24.46 -49.11 -20.58
C ASN A 288 -25.53 -48.72 -19.53
N TYR A 289 -25.36 -49.08 -18.26
CA TYR A 289 -26.21 -48.63 -17.15
C TYR A 289 -25.48 -47.61 -16.28
N LYS A 290 -26.24 -46.76 -15.59
CA LYS A 290 -25.78 -45.86 -14.54
C LYS A 290 -26.55 -46.10 -13.25
N PRO A 291 -25.86 -46.15 -12.09
CA PRO A 291 -26.53 -46.16 -10.80
C PRO A 291 -27.41 -44.94 -10.63
N SER A 292 -28.64 -45.14 -10.17
CA SER A 292 -29.65 -44.09 -10.06
C SER A 292 -30.47 -44.26 -8.78
N ALA A 293 -30.90 -43.15 -8.20
CA ALA A 293 -31.84 -43.12 -7.06
C ALA A 293 -33.12 -42.39 -7.48
N GLY A 294 -34.28 -42.95 -7.18
CA GLY A 294 -35.56 -42.41 -7.65
C GLY A 294 -36.78 -42.92 -6.89
N ILE A 295 -37.96 -42.58 -7.40
CA ILE A 295 -39.25 -42.99 -6.84
C ILE A 295 -39.93 -43.99 -7.78
N MET A 296 -40.23 -45.19 -7.28
CA MET A 296 -40.96 -46.26 -7.95
C MET A 296 -42.43 -45.85 -8.23
N ASN A 297 -43.14 -46.56 -9.09
CA ASN A 297 -44.50 -46.20 -9.50
C ASN A 297 -45.60 -46.52 -8.46
N ASN A 298 -45.21 -47.09 -7.33
CA ASN A 298 -46.02 -47.19 -6.11
C ASN A 298 -45.58 -46.20 -5.01
N GLY A 299 -44.66 -45.28 -5.32
CA GLY A 299 -44.17 -44.23 -4.43
C GLY A 299 -42.99 -44.61 -3.53
N GLN A 300 -42.45 -45.83 -3.61
CA GLN A 300 -41.27 -46.21 -2.82
C GLN A 300 -40.00 -45.53 -3.32
N ILE A 301 -39.13 -45.11 -2.40
CA ILE A 301 -37.76 -44.66 -2.73
C ILE A 301 -36.92 -45.90 -3.03
N ALA A 302 -36.18 -45.94 -4.14
CA ALA A 302 -35.26 -47.04 -4.43
C ALA A 302 -33.96 -46.58 -5.11
N ILE A 303 -32.98 -47.49 -5.13
CA ILE A 303 -31.69 -47.34 -5.82
C ILE A 303 -31.52 -48.53 -6.78
N GLY A 304 -31.19 -48.26 -8.05
CA GLY A 304 -31.08 -49.30 -9.09
C GLY A 304 -30.35 -48.82 -10.35
N ASN A 305 -30.24 -49.71 -11.33
CA ASN A 305 -29.54 -49.50 -12.61
C ASN A 305 -30.51 -48.93 -13.66
N LEU A 306 -30.17 -47.79 -14.30
CA LEU A 306 -30.91 -47.26 -15.45
C LEU A 306 -30.04 -47.12 -16.70
N THR A 307 -30.63 -47.25 -17.88
CA THR A 307 -29.96 -46.94 -19.15
C THR A 307 -30.00 -45.43 -19.45
N MET A 308 -29.10 -44.95 -20.30
CA MET A 308 -29.21 -43.58 -20.81
C MET A 308 -30.40 -43.50 -21.78
N GLY A 309 -31.37 -42.63 -21.48
CA GLY A 309 -32.62 -42.51 -22.24
C GLY A 309 -33.83 -43.19 -21.60
N SER A 310 -33.69 -43.77 -20.39
CA SER A 310 -34.84 -44.12 -19.55
C SER A 310 -35.78 -42.92 -19.37
N SER A 311 -37.07 -43.21 -19.32
CA SER A 311 -38.16 -42.23 -19.24
C SER A 311 -38.90 -42.28 -17.90
N ASP A 312 -38.87 -43.43 -17.23
CA ASP A 312 -39.57 -43.68 -15.98
C ASP A 312 -38.74 -44.62 -15.09
N PHE A 313 -38.52 -44.21 -13.84
CA PHE A 313 -37.70 -44.97 -12.90
C PHE A 313 -38.33 -46.31 -12.55
N GLY A 314 -39.62 -46.38 -12.22
CA GLY A 314 -40.26 -47.63 -11.82
C GLY A 314 -40.24 -48.69 -12.92
N LYS A 315 -40.47 -48.26 -14.17
CA LYS A 315 -40.52 -49.13 -15.35
C LYS A 315 -39.14 -49.58 -15.83
N ASP A 316 -38.19 -48.64 -15.93
CA ASP A 316 -36.93 -48.88 -16.64
C ASP A 316 -35.82 -49.40 -15.71
N VAL A 317 -35.98 -49.31 -14.38
CA VAL A 317 -34.95 -49.70 -13.40
C VAL A 317 -34.70 -51.20 -13.33
N GLN A 318 -33.41 -51.56 -13.29
CA GLN A 318 -32.92 -52.92 -13.07
C GLN A 318 -32.30 -53.05 -11.67
N ASP A 319 -32.39 -54.24 -11.07
CA ASP A 319 -31.80 -54.56 -9.76
C ASP A 319 -32.23 -53.62 -8.60
N ALA A 320 -33.44 -53.05 -8.69
CA ALA A 320 -33.92 -52.04 -7.76
C ALA A 320 -33.98 -52.55 -6.31
N THR A 321 -33.33 -51.80 -5.42
CA THR A 321 -33.37 -52.01 -3.97
C THR A 321 -34.18 -50.88 -3.34
N VAL A 322 -35.39 -51.19 -2.85
CA VAL A 322 -36.26 -50.22 -2.16
C VAL A 322 -35.73 -49.87 -0.77
N LEU A 323 -36.09 -48.68 -0.28
CA LEU A 323 -35.85 -48.26 1.09
C LEU A 323 -36.69 -49.12 2.05
N ALA A 324 -36.02 -49.79 2.98
CA ALA A 324 -36.69 -50.60 4.00
C ALA A 324 -37.59 -49.74 4.90
N ASN A 325 -38.68 -50.34 5.40
CA ASN A 325 -39.67 -49.73 6.29
C ASN A 325 -40.50 -48.57 5.69
N VAL A 326 -40.36 -48.27 4.39
CA VAL A 326 -41.27 -47.39 3.64
C VAL A 326 -42.08 -48.23 2.65
N SER A 327 -43.28 -48.62 3.07
CA SER A 327 -44.24 -49.30 2.19
C SER A 327 -44.72 -48.35 1.09
N GLY A 328 -44.85 -48.85 -0.12
CA GLY A 328 -45.55 -48.13 -1.19
C GLY A 328 -47.06 -48.17 -0.98
N LEU A 329 -47.81 -47.58 -1.92
CA LEU A 329 -49.24 -47.82 -2.01
C LEU A 329 -49.49 -49.28 -2.43
N ASP A 330 -50.12 -50.08 -1.56
CA ASP A 330 -50.48 -51.49 -1.83
C ASP A 330 -51.42 -51.65 -3.04
N THR A 331 -52.08 -50.57 -3.48
CA THR A 331 -52.94 -50.52 -4.68
C THR A 331 -52.19 -50.25 -5.98
N CYS A 332 -50.91 -49.87 -5.91
CA CYS A 332 -50.08 -49.49 -7.06
C CYS A 332 -48.96 -50.51 -7.31
N ASP A 333 -48.76 -50.87 -8.57
CA ASP A 333 -47.62 -51.69 -8.96
C ASP A 333 -46.31 -50.85 -8.96
N PRO A 334 -45.19 -51.35 -8.43
CA PRO A 334 -43.93 -50.60 -8.38
C PRO A 334 -43.35 -50.30 -9.77
N VAL A 335 -43.66 -51.10 -10.79
CA VAL A 335 -43.15 -50.98 -12.17
C VAL A 335 -44.12 -50.19 -13.04
N TYR A 336 -45.42 -50.45 -12.94
CA TYR A 336 -46.43 -49.90 -13.87
C TYR A 336 -47.51 -49.02 -13.21
N GLY A 337 -47.46 -48.78 -11.89
CA GLY A 337 -48.44 -47.98 -11.18
C GLY A 337 -49.85 -48.58 -11.24
N ALA A 338 -50.82 -47.80 -11.72
CA ALA A 338 -52.23 -48.19 -11.80
C ALA A 338 -52.58 -49.03 -13.05
N ASN A 339 -51.75 -50.01 -13.41
CA ASN A 339 -51.92 -50.75 -14.66
C ASN A 339 -53.22 -51.58 -14.71
N ILE A 340 -53.90 -51.61 -15.85
CA ILE A 340 -55.14 -52.38 -16.02
C ILE A 340 -54.78 -53.88 -16.05
N ARG A 341 -55.39 -54.67 -15.15
CA ARG A 341 -55.25 -56.13 -15.11
C ARG A 341 -56.60 -56.79 -15.30
N THR A 342 -56.84 -57.33 -16.49
CA THR A 342 -58.07 -58.08 -16.79
C THR A 342 -58.08 -59.40 -16.01
N GLN A 343 -59.14 -59.62 -15.24
CA GLN A 343 -59.37 -60.84 -14.48
C GLN A 343 -60.23 -61.83 -15.28
N THR A 344 -61.26 -61.33 -15.96
CA THR A 344 -62.11 -62.13 -16.86
C THR A 344 -62.53 -61.32 -18.09
N ALA A 345 -62.75 -61.98 -19.23
CA ALA A 345 -63.40 -61.37 -20.38
C ALA A 345 -64.12 -62.43 -21.23
N ASN A 346 -65.44 -62.27 -21.34
CA ASN A 346 -66.36 -63.21 -21.95
C ASN A 346 -67.15 -62.49 -23.05
N TYR A 347 -67.22 -63.10 -24.23
CA TYR A 347 -68.04 -62.63 -25.34
C TYR A 347 -68.97 -63.75 -25.78
N GLY A 348 -70.29 -63.50 -25.79
CA GLY A 348 -71.30 -64.46 -26.27
C GLY A 348 -71.68 -65.58 -25.30
N SER A 349 -71.18 -65.61 -24.06
CA SER A 349 -71.57 -66.64 -23.07
C SER A 349 -73.06 -66.65 -22.72
N ASN A 350 -73.78 -65.55 -23.00
CA ASN A 350 -75.24 -65.47 -22.89
C ASN A 350 -75.99 -66.35 -23.92
N CYS A 351 -75.28 -66.91 -24.90
CA CYS A 351 -75.82 -67.85 -25.89
C CYS A 351 -75.77 -69.30 -25.40
N ASN A 352 -75.05 -69.60 -24.32
CA ASN A 352 -74.84 -70.98 -23.86
C ASN A 352 -76.17 -71.68 -23.54
N GLY A 353 -76.35 -72.87 -24.10
CA GLY A 353 -77.59 -73.64 -23.98
C GLY A 353 -78.74 -73.21 -24.89
N LEU A 354 -78.59 -72.13 -25.68
CA LEU A 354 -79.48 -71.86 -26.81
C LEU A 354 -79.10 -72.77 -27.99
N GLN A 355 -80.10 -73.19 -28.77
CA GLN A 355 -79.91 -74.00 -29.99
C GLN A 355 -79.11 -73.21 -31.03
N ASP A 356 -78.15 -73.85 -31.69
CA ASP A 356 -77.40 -73.22 -32.78
C ASP A 356 -78.31 -73.05 -34.00
N VAL A 357 -78.41 -71.83 -34.53
CA VAL A 357 -79.26 -71.52 -35.69
C VAL A 357 -78.71 -72.08 -37.02
N HIS A 358 -77.49 -72.61 -36.99
CA HIS A 358 -76.82 -73.26 -38.12
C HIS A 358 -76.67 -74.79 -37.95
N ASP A 359 -76.85 -75.32 -36.75
CA ASP A 359 -76.94 -76.76 -36.49
C ASP A 359 -78.01 -77.05 -35.43
N SER A 360 -79.18 -77.49 -35.88
CA SER A 360 -80.31 -77.82 -35.01
C SER A 360 -80.06 -78.95 -34.01
N SER A 361 -78.97 -79.71 -34.15
CA SER A 361 -78.54 -80.76 -33.21
C SER A 361 -77.56 -80.26 -32.14
N ALA A 362 -77.04 -79.04 -32.27
CA ALA A 362 -76.10 -78.43 -31.34
C ALA A 362 -76.74 -77.32 -30.49
N VAL A 363 -76.12 -77.06 -29.34
CA VAL A 363 -76.33 -75.86 -28.53
C VAL A 363 -75.00 -75.12 -28.39
N TYR A 364 -75.03 -73.79 -28.30
CA TYR A 364 -73.78 -73.04 -28.10
C TYR A 364 -73.13 -73.42 -26.77
N ASN A 365 -71.81 -73.57 -26.80
CA ASN A 365 -70.97 -73.84 -25.64
C ASN A 365 -69.71 -72.97 -25.71
N VAL A 366 -69.90 -71.68 -25.46
CA VAL A 366 -68.83 -70.68 -25.39
C VAL A 366 -68.01 -70.89 -24.10
N PRO A 367 -66.69 -71.17 -24.20
CA PRO A 367 -65.84 -71.31 -23.03
C PRO A 367 -65.77 -70.02 -22.20
N PRO A 368 -65.62 -70.11 -20.86
CA PRO A 368 -65.30 -68.95 -20.04
C PRO A 368 -63.94 -68.38 -20.45
N ASN A 369 -63.78 -67.05 -20.32
CA ASN A 369 -62.58 -66.30 -20.68
C ASN A 369 -62.16 -66.41 -22.16
N ASN A 370 -63.08 -66.75 -23.06
CA ASN A 370 -62.83 -66.85 -24.51
C ASN A 370 -62.26 -65.58 -25.16
N TRP A 371 -62.40 -64.42 -24.52
CA TRP A 371 -61.90 -63.12 -24.98
C TRP A 371 -60.76 -62.53 -24.14
N LEU A 372 -60.33 -63.21 -23.06
CA LEU A 372 -59.29 -62.70 -22.15
C LEU A 372 -57.96 -62.44 -22.85
N GLY A 373 -57.56 -63.32 -23.78
CA GLY A 373 -56.35 -63.11 -24.60
C GLY A 373 -56.44 -61.86 -25.49
N VAL A 374 -57.59 -61.62 -26.13
CA VAL A 374 -57.83 -60.45 -26.99
C VAL A 374 -57.71 -59.15 -26.19
N ILE A 375 -58.37 -59.10 -25.03
CA ILE A 375 -58.30 -57.93 -24.14
C ILE A 375 -56.89 -57.71 -23.61
N ASN A 376 -56.20 -58.75 -23.16
CA ASN A 376 -54.84 -58.62 -22.63
C ASN A 376 -53.84 -58.17 -23.70
N SER A 377 -53.94 -58.67 -24.94
CA SER A 377 -53.12 -58.17 -26.04
C SER A 377 -53.43 -56.70 -26.40
N ALA A 378 -54.69 -56.29 -26.36
CA ALA A 378 -55.06 -54.90 -26.59
C ALA A 378 -54.51 -53.95 -25.51
N ILE A 379 -54.51 -54.39 -24.24
CA ILE A 379 -53.99 -53.60 -23.10
C ILE A 379 -52.46 -53.55 -23.11
N GLN A 380 -51.75 -54.66 -23.39
CA GLN A 380 -50.27 -54.69 -23.45
C GLN A 380 -49.68 -53.77 -24.53
N VAL A 381 -50.42 -53.49 -25.61
CA VAL A 381 -49.99 -52.50 -26.62
C VAL A 381 -50.07 -51.05 -26.08
N SER A 382 -50.71 -50.85 -24.92
CA SER A 382 -51.00 -49.55 -24.31
C SER A 382 -50.44 -49.39 -22.88
N ASP A 383 -49.36 -50.10 -22.54
CA ASP A 383 -48.71 -50.29 -21.22
C ASP A 383 -48.55 -49.10 -20.25
N THR A 384 -48.90 -47.87 -20.62
CA THR A 384 -48.85 -46.67 -19.76
C THR A 384 -50.17 -45.88 -19.71
N SER A 385 -51.21 -46.28 -20.46
CA SER A 385 -52.47 -45.53 -20.48
C SER A 385 -53.35 -45.88 -19.28
N SER A 386 -53.79 -44.85 -18.56
CA SER A 386 -54.80 -45.01 -17.50
C SER A 386 -56.21 -45.32 -18.03
N THR A 387 -56.43 -45.22 -19.36
CA THR A 387 -57.69 -45.57 -20.01
C THR A 387 -57.44 -46.30 -21.33
N VAL A 388 -58.07 -47.45 -21.54
CA VAL A 388 -57.92 -48.24 -22.77
C VAL A 388 -59.31 -48.54 -23.34
N SER A 389 -59.54 -48.13 -24.59
CA SER A 389 -60.75 -48.49 -25.33
C SER A 389 -60.47 -49.68 -26.24
N VAL A 390 -61.10 -50.82 -25.96
CA VAL A 390 -60.94 -52.04 -26.77
C VAL A 390 -62.21 -52.26 -27.61
N PRO A 391 -62.13 -52.13 -28.95
CA PRO A 391 -63.27 -52.40 -29.82
C PRO A 391 -63.60 -53.90 -29.84
N ILE A 392 -64.89 -54.21 -29.70
CA ILE A 392 -65.44 -55.57 -29.72
C ILE A 392 -65.87 -55.90 -31.15
N TYR A 393 -65.12 -56.74 -31.84
CA TYR A 393 -65.42 -57.20 -33.19
C TYR A 393 -66.02 -58.62 -33.20
N ALA A 394 -66.81 -58.93 -34.22
CA ALA A 394 -67.40 -60.27 -34.43
C ALA A 394 -66.38 -61.39 -34.80
N SER A 395 -65.06 -61.19 -34.66
CA SER A 395 -64.05 -62.19 -35.03
C SER A 395 -63.04 -62.40 -33.90
N PRO A 396 -62.86 -63.64 -33.40
CA PRO A 396 -63.64 -64.84 -33.71
C PRO A 396 -65.09 -64.75 -33.15
N ASP A 397 -66.09 -65.18 -33.92
CA ASP A 397 -67.48 -65.28 -33.44
C ASP A 397 -67.65 -66.59 -32.65
N PRO A 398 -67.88 -66.53 -31.32
CA PRO A 398 -68.02 -67.73 -30.50
C PRO A 398 -69.43 -68.35 -30.55
N ALA A 399 -70.42 -67.63 -31.07
CA ALA A 399 -71.83 -68.05 -31.11
C ALA A 399 -72.51 -67.43 -32.34
N ARG A 400 -72.20 -67.98 -33.52
CA ARG A 400 -72.63 -67.45 -34.82
C ARG A 400 -74.15 -67.47 -34.95
N GLY A 401 -74.75 -66.30 -35.22
CA GLY A 401 -76.19 -66.13 -35.36
C GLY A 401 -76.95 -65.90 -34.05
N CYS A 402 -76.29 -66.04 -32.89
CA CYS A 402 -76.80 -65.53 -31.62
C CYS A 402 -76.35 -64.07 -31.40
N ALA A 403 -77.20 -63.28 -30.75
CA ALA A 403 -76.89 -61.92 -30.32
C ALA A 403 -76.11 -61.91 -29.00
N LYS A 404 -74.89 -61.38 -29.01
CA LYS A 404 -73.85 -61.60 -28.00
C LYS A 404 -73.67 -60.41 -27.06
N VAL A 405 -73.60 -60.69 -25.77
CA VAL A 405 -73.19 -59.77 -24.69
C VAL A 405 -71.67 -59.85 -24.56
N PHE A 406 -71.01 -58.74 -24.22
CA PHE A 406 -69.63 -58.73 -23.73
C PHE A 406 -69.61 -58.38 -22.24
N ALA A 407 -68.91 -59.18 -21.44
CA ALA A 407 -68.74 -58.94 -20.01
C ALA A 407 -67.28 -59.18 -19.59
N SER A 408 -66.68 -58.22 -18.89
CA SER A 408 -65.29 -58.31 -18.42
C SER A 408 -65.14 -57.72 -17.03
N THR A 409 -64.21 -58.28 -16.26
CA THR A 409 -63.80 -57.74 -14.95
C THR A 409 -62.30 -57.46 -14.96
N TYR A 410 -61.90 -56.38 -14.28
CA TYR A 410 -60.51 -55.94 -14.22
C TYR A 410 -60.19 -55.26 -12.88
N THR A 411 -58.91 -55.16 -12.55
CA THR A 411 -58.38 -54.38 -11.42
C THR A 411 -57.43 -53.29 -11.93
N CYS A 412 -57.22 -52.25 -11.13
CA CYS A 412 -56.26 -51.18 -11.41
C CYS A 412 -55.05 -51.33 -10.48
N GLY A 413 -53.85 -51.44 -11.06
CA GLY A 413 -52.63 -51.77 -10.33
C GLY A 413 -52.77 -53.09 -9.58
N THR A 414 -52.37 -53.09 -8.31
CA THR A 414 -52.51 -54.20 -7.36
C THR A 414 -53.77 -54.07 -6.48
N SER A 415 -54.65 -53.10 -6.76
CA SER A 415 -55.88 -52.91 -5.98
C SER A 415 -56.78 -54.15 -5.97
N PRO A 416 -57.32 -54.56 -4.80
CA PRO A 416 -58.30 -55.65 -4.72
C PRO A 416 -59.69 -55.23 -5.26
N SER A 417 -59.91 -53.96 -5.59
CA SER A 417 -61.18 -53.45 -6.10
C SER A 417 -61.39 -53.87 -7.56
N VAL A 418 -62.26 -54.87 -7.76
CA VAL A 418 -62.65 -55.34 -9.09
C VAL A 418 -63.69 -54.39 -9.70
N LYS A 419 -63.35 -53.81 -10.85
CA LYS A 419 -64.26 -53.08 -11.74
C LYS A 419 -64.86 -54.06 -12.77
N SER A 420 -66.05 -53.75 -13.28
CA SER A 420 -66.74 -54.55 -14.29
C SER A 420 -67.21 -53.70 -15.46
N ILE A 421 -67.26 -54.33 -16.64
CA ILE A 421 -67.79 -53.79 -17.89
C ILE A 421 -68.82 -54.78 -18.40
N SER A 422 -70.00 -54.28 -18.79
CA SER A 422 -71.04 -55.05 -19.46
C SER A 422 -71.52 -54.25 -20.66
N ILE A 423 -71.55 -54.89 -21.84
CA ILE A 423 -72.12 -54.34 -23.07
C ILE A 423 -73.22 -55.30 -23.50
N ASP A 424 -74.45 -54.79 -23.53
CA ASP A 424 -75.63 -55.56 -23.91
C ASP A 424 -75.58 -56.04 -25.36
N LYS A 425 -76.40 -57.05 -25.67
CA LYS A 425 -76.50 -57.62 -27.01
C LYS A 425 -77.14 -56.61 -28.00
N GLU A 426 -76.57 -56.37 -29.18
CA GLU A 426 -75.34 -56.94 -29.75
C GLU A 426 -74.10 -56.10 -29.38
N ALA A 427 -73.12 -56.73 -28.72
CA ALA A 427 -71.89 -56.06 -28.30
C ALA A 427 -70.87 -55.88 -29.45
N SER A 428 -70.99 -56.62 -30.56
CA SER A 428 -70.17 -56.38 -31.75
C SER A 428 -70.38 -54.95 -32.29
N GLY A 429 -69.28 -54.25 -32.59
CA GLY A 429 -69.29 -52.88 -33.09
C GLY A 429 -69.27 -51.80 -32.00
N HIS A 430 -69.34 -52.19 -30.72
CA HIS A 430 -69.12 -51.31 -29.58
C HIS A 430 -67.68 -51.43 -29.05
N SER A 431 -67.26 -50.54 -28.16
CA SER A 431 -65.97 -50.64 -27.45
C SER A 431 -66.18 -50.77 -25.96
N SER A 432 -65.40 -51.63 -25.31
CA SER A 432 -65.25 -51.63 -23.85
C SER A 432 -64.23 -50.55 -23.45
N ILE A 433 -64.48 -49.86 -22.34
CA ILE A 433 -63.58 -48.83 -21.80
C ILE A 433 -63.09 -49.31 -20.43
N TYR A 434 -61.81 -49.61 -20.35
CA TYR A 434 -61.10 -49.92 -19.11
C TYR A 434 -60.53 -48.61 -18.57
N ASP A 435 -60.94 -48.19 -17.37
CA ASP A 435 -60.56 -46.91 -16.78
C ASP A 435 -59.95 -47.10 -15.38
N CYS A 436 -58.73 -46.60 -15.22
CA CYS A 436 -57.93 -46.54 -14.01
C CYS A 436 -57.38 -45.13 -13.77
N THR A 437 -57.98 -44.06 -14.32
CA THR A 437 -57.49 -42.69 -14.18
C THR A 437 -57.43 -42.22 -12.73
N ASN A 438 -58.42 -42.56 -11.90
CA ASN A 438 -58.42 -42.20 -10.47
C ASN A 438 -57.26 -42.86 -9.71
N GLU A 439 -57.04 -44.15 -9.94
CA GLU A 439 -55.94 -44.90 -9.35
C GLU A 439 -54.58 -44.43 -9.90
N SER A 440 -54.51 -44.05 -11.17
CA SER A 440 -53.31 -43.49 -11.80
C SER A 440 -52.91 -42.16 -11.16
N VAL A 441 -53.87 -41.28 -10.89
CA VAL A 441 -53.63 -40.04 -10.12
C VAL A 441 -53.11 -40.35 -8.72
N GLN A 442 -53.62 -41.39 -8.04
CA GLN A 442 -53.12 -41.79 -6.71
C GLN A 442 -51.68 -42.31 -6.77
N CYS A 443 -51.35 -43.21 -7.70
CA CYS A 443 -49.98 -43.74 -7.85
C CYS A 443 -48.97 -42.64 -8.24
N ASN A 444 -49.38 -41.71 -9.09
CA ASN A 444 -48.57 -40.59 -9.56
C ASN A 444 -48.52 -39.38 -8.59
N SER A 445 -49.17 -39.49 -7.42
CA SER A 445 -49.20 -38.42 -6.40
C SER A 445 -47.95 -38.35 -5.51
N GLY A 446 -47.02 -39.30 -5.65
CA GLY A 446 -45.82 -39.38 -4.85
C GLY A 446 -44.85 -38.22 -5.11
N ALA A 447 -44.42 -37.54 -4.05
CA ALA A 447 -43.46 -36.44 -4.11
C ALA A 447 -42.48 -36.49 -2.93
N LEU A 448 -41.19 -36.70 -3.22
CA LEU A 448 -40.08 -36.58 -2.27
C LEU A 448 -39.53 -35.16 -2.33
N THR A 449 -39.82 -34.35 -1.33
CA THR A 449 -39.57 -32.90 -1.30
C THR A 449 -38.49 -32.55 -0.27
N ILE A 450 -37.57 -31.65 -0.62
CA ILE A 450 -36.55 -31.10 0.30
C ILE A 450 -36.87 -29.67 0.74
N GLY A 451 -36.84 -29.43 2.05
CA GLY A 451 -37.05 -28.13 2.69
C GLY A 451 -35.76 -27.33 2.90
N ASP A 452 -35.88 -26.04 3.22
CA ASP A 452 -34.76 -25.16 3.57
C ASP A 452 -34.21 -25.37 5.00
N ASP A 453 -34.90 -26.18 5.78
CA ASP A 453 -34.48 -26.76 7.06
C ASP A 453 -33.60 -28.01 6.89
N GLY A 454 -33.46 -28.51 5.65
CA GLY A 454 -32.73 -29.74 5.36
C GLY A 454 -33.55 -31.01 5.60
N ASN A 455 -34.84 -30.90 5.90
CA ASN A 455 -35.74 -32.03 6.07
C ASN A 455 -36.24 -32.51 4.70
N VAL A 456 -36.29 -33.83 4.50
CA VAL A 456 -36.78 -34.47 3.28
C VAL A 456 -38.02 -35.27 3.62
N VAL A 457 -39.12 -34.99 2.92
CA VAL A 457 -40.45 -35.55 3.19
C VAL A 457 -40.99 -36.22 1.92
N LEU A 458 -41.33 -37.50 2.02
CA LEU A 458 -42.12 -38.22 1.01
C LEU A 458 -43.59 -38.05 1.35
N THR A 459 -44.35 -37.42 0.45
CA THR A 459 -45.82 -37.38 0.53
C THR A 459 -46.46 -38.16 -0.60
N ILE A 460 -47.57 -38.84 -0.30
CA ILE A 460 -48.44 -39.51 -1.29
C ILE A 460 -49.89 -39.15 -0.92
N ASN A 461 -50.67 -38.63 -1.87
CA ASN A 461 -52.01 -38.09 -1.64
C ASN A 461 -52.11 -37.11 -0.44
N GLY A 462 -51.02 -36.38 -0.13
CA GLY A 462 -50.92 -35.48 1.02
C GLY A 462 -50.57 -36.15 2.37
N THR A 463 -50.52 -37.47 2.44
CA THR A 463 -50.05 -38.22 3.62
C THR A 463 -48.53 -38.35 3.59
N ILE A 464 -47.86 -38.09 4.71
CA ILE A 464 -46.42 -38.32 4.86
C ILE A 464 -46.16 -39.83 5.05
N LEU A 465 -45.33 -40.42 4.19
CA LEU A 465 -44.89 -41.83 4.32
C LEU A 465 -43.44 -41.98 4.79
N TYR A 466 -42.62 -40.95 4.60
CA TYR A 466 -41.24 -40.92 5.09
C TYR A 466 -40.84 -39.47 5.39
N GLN A 467 -40.03 -39.29 6.43
CA GLN A 467 -39.41 -38.03 6.79
C GLN A 467 -37.99 -38.30 7.30
N SER A 468 -37.01 -37.48 6.92
CA SER A 468 -35.60 -37.68 7.31
C SER A 468 -35.25 -37.11 8.69
N GLU A 469 -36.07 -36.21 9.23
CA GLU A 469 -35.89 -35.53 10.54
C GLU A 469 -34.55 -34.77 10.69
N THR A 470 -33.89 -34.50 9.57
CA THR A 470 -32.64 -33.76 9.48
C THR A 470 -32.85 -32.26 9.61
N GLN A 471 -31.96 -31.60 10.36
CA GLN A 471 -32.03 -30.16 10.65
C GLN A 471 -30.72 -29.41 10.34
N GLN A 472 -29.71 -30.09 9.75
CA GLN A 472 -28.41 -29.49 9.50
C GLN A 472 -28.30 -29.00 8.06
N VAL A 473 -28.10 -27.69 7.91
CA VAL A 473 -28.00 -27.00 6.61
C VAL A 473 -26.77 -26.10 6.55
N GLY A 474 -26.40 -25.70 5.33
CA GLY A 474 -25.20 -24.94 5.05
C GLY A 474 -25.46 -23.54 4.52
N LEU A 475 -24.46 -23.02 3.80
CA LEU A 475 -24.51 -21.78 3.06
C LEU A 475 -25.63 -21.81 2.01
N SER A 476 -26.36 -20.70 1.87
CA SER A 476 -27.27 -20.48 0.74
C SER A 476 -26.44 -20.24 -0.52
N LEU A 477 -26.47 -21.16 -1.47
CA LEU A 477 -25.69 -21.10 -2.72
C LEU A 477 -26.62 -21.11 -3.94
N GLU A 478 -26.44 -20.13 -4.83
CA GLU A 478 -27.29 -19.96 -6.02
C GLU A 478 -27.31 -21.19 -6.92
N GLU A 479 -26.14 -21.79 -7.18
CA GLU A 479 -25.95 -23.03 -7.96
C GLU A 479 -26.84 -24.18 -7.46
N TYR A 480 -27.13 -24.22 -6.17
CA TYR A 480 -27.81 -25.33 -5.51
C TYR A 480 -29.28 -25.04 -5.15
N LYS A 481 -29.85 -23.92 -5.62
CA LYS A 481 -31.30 -23.68 -5.49
C LYS A 481 -32.12 -24.69 -6.29
N ALA A 482 -33.34 -24.94 -5.82
CA ALA A 482 -34.38 -25.74 -6.47
C ALA A 482 -34.47 -25.52 -8.00
N VAL A 483 -34.49 -24.25 -8.44
CA VAL A 483 -34.61 -23.85 -9.85
C VAL A 483 -33.44 -24.29 -10.74
N ASN A 484 -32.27 -24.55 -10.14
CA ASN A 484 -31.05 -24.97 -10.83
C ASN A 484 -30.78 -26.50 -10.71
N GLY A 485 -31.60 -27.22 -9.94
CA GLY A 485 -31.58 -28.68 -9.89
C GLY A 485 -32.22 -29.32 -11.13
N LYS A 486 -32.06 -30.64 -11.30
CA LYS A 486 -32.44 -31.41 -12.52
C LYS A 486 -33.84 -31.11 -13.06
N TYR A 487 -34.81 -30.90 -12.17
CA TYR A 487 -36.22 -30.73 -12.51
C TYR A 487 -36.76 -29.30 -12.28
N GLY A 488 -35.88 -28.33 -12.00
CA GLY A 488 -36.24 -26.93 -11.74
C GLY A 488 -37.11 -26.70 -10.49
N ARG A 489 -37.11 -27.64 -9.55
CA ARG A 489 -37.94 -27.65 -8.34
C ARG A 489 -37.29 -28.45 -7.20
N ASN A 490 -37.82 -28.30 -5.99
CA ASN A 490 -37.34 -28.96 -4.77
C ASN A 490 -37.98 -30.34 -4.51
N SER A 491 -38.49 -31.03 -5.54
CA SER A 491 -39.10 -32.36 -5.39
C SER A 491 -38.89 -33.29 -6.58
N LEU A 492 -38.66 -34.57 -6.26
CA LEU A 492 -38.77 -35.71 -7.18
C LEU A 492 -40.20 -36.24 -7.10
N LYS A 493 -40.81 -36.56 -8.23
CA LYS A 493 -42.13 -37.20 -8.31
C LYS A 493 -42.01 -38.72 -8.53
N THR A 494 -43.12 -39.44 -8.39
CA THR A 494 -43.29 -40.81 -8.91
C THR A 494 -42.70 -40.91 -10.33
N GLY A 495 -41.88 -41.94 -10.59
CA GLY A 495 -41.21 -42.17 -11.87
C GLY A 495 -39.93 -41.33 -12.08
N GLU A 496 -39.63 -40.35 -11.24
CA GLU A 496 -38.44 -39.49 -11.40
C GLU A 496 -37.22 -39.99 -10.61
N TYR A 497 -36.03 -39.60 -11.07
CA TYR A 497 -34.76 -40.13 -10.57
C TYR A 497 -33.57 -39.17 -10.75
N LEU A 498 -32.48 -39.47 -10.06
CA LEU A 498 -31.19 -38.79 -10.13
C LEU A 498 -30.08 -39.81 -10.45
N PHE A 499 -29.30 -39.53 -11.51
CA PHE A 499 -27.99 -40.12 -11.75
C PHE A 499 -26.95 -39.54 -10.78
N PRO A 500 -25.72 -40.09 -10.70
CA PRO A 500 -24.74 -39.65 -9.71
C PRO A 500 -24.30 -38.20 -9.94
N ASN A 501 -24.28 -37.42 -8.86
CA ASN A 501 -24.09 -35.97 -8.80
C ASN A 501 -25.23 -35.13 -9.39
N GLU A 502 -26.30 -35.71 -9.95
CA GLU A 502 -27.55 -34.98 -10.16
C GLU A 502 -28.23 -34.72 -8.81
N PHE A 503 -28.94 -33.60 -8.70
CA PHE A 503 -29.59 -33.17 -7.48
C PHE A 503 -30.93 -32.45 -7.73
N ILE A 504 -31.75 -32.40 -6.69
CA ILE A 504 -32.77 -31.35 -6.50
C ILE A 504 -32.35 -30.46 -5.32
N GLY A 505 -32.52 -29.15 -5.47
CA GLY A 505 -32.11 -28.17 -4.46
C GLY A 505 -33.23 -27.77 -3.51
N SER A 506 -32.89 -27.31 -2.30
CA SER A 506 -33.85 -26.59 -1.46
C SER A 506 -34.20 -25.23 -2.09
N PRO A 507 -35.34 -24.60 -1.76
CA PRO A 507 -35.72 -23.31 -2.36
C PRO A 507 -34.66 -22.20 -2.24
N SER A 508 -33.98 -22.10 -1.09
CA SER A 508 -32.86 -21.19 -0.85
C SER A 508 -31.47 -21.74 -1.18
N GLY A 509 -31.35 -22.99 -1.63
CA GLY A 509 -30.07 -23.61 -1.98
C GLY A 509 -29.10 -23.83 -0.81
N LYS A 510 -29.62 -23.95 0.42
CA LYS A 510 -28.84 -24.26 1.63
C LYS A 510 -28.44 -25.74 1.74
N CYS A 511 -29.18 -26.60 1.05
CA CYS A 511 -28.94 -28.03 0.97
C CYS A 511 -29.56 -28.60 -0.32
N VAL A 512 -29.14 -29.82 -0.67
CA VAL A 512 -29.60 -30.55 -1.86
C VAL A 512 -29.84 -32.01 -1.53
N LEU A 513 -30.81 -32.63 -2.20
CA LEU A 513 -30.94 -34.08 -2.25
C LEU A 513 -30.20 -34.57 -3.49
N MET A 514 -29.15 -35.37 -3.30
CA MET A 514 -28.21 -35.78 -4.35
C MET A 514 -28.01 -37.29 -4.36
N CYS A 515 -28.01 -37.89 -5.55
CA CYS A 515 -27.52 -39.25 -5.73
C CYS A 515 -25.98 -39.23 -5.74
N VAL A 516 -25.34 -40.00 -4.88
CA VAL A 516 -23.87 -40.03 -4.71
C VAL A 516 -23.38 -41.46 -4.94
N ASP A 517 -22.47 -41.61 -5.90
CA ASP A 517 -21.68 -42.82 -6.14
C ASP A 517 -20.28 -42.60 -5.54
N ASP A 518 -19.78 -43.56 -4.77
CA ASP A 518 -18.43 -43.52 -4.18
C ASP A 518 -17.32 -44.08 -5.08
N GLY A 519 -17.68 -44.61 -6.25
CA GLY A 519 -16.78 -45.27 -7.20
C GLY A 519 -16.28 -46.64 -6.75
N LYS A 520 -16.82 -47.20 -5.66
CA LYS A 520 -16.46 -48.49 -5.07
C LYS A 520 -17.65 -49.45 -5.00
N GLY A 521 -18.76 -49.14 -5.68
CA GLY A 521 -19.99 -49.93 -5.66
C GLY A 521 -20.96 -49.53 -4.55
N THR A 522 -20.75 -48.39 -3.87
CA THR A 522 -21.74 -47.81 -2.96
C THR A 522 -22.46 -46.64 -3.63
N VAL A 523 -23.77 -46.78 -3.75
CA VAL A 523 -24.66 -45.73 -4.26
C VAL A 523 -25.60 -45.33 -3.14
N SER A 524 -25.73 -44.03 -2.91
CA SER A 524 -26.60 -43.48 -1.84
C SER A 524 -27.40 -42.29 -2.32
N LEU A 525 -28.63 -42.16 -1.81
CA LEU A 525 -29.38 -40.92 -1.85
C LEU A 525 -29.09 -40.14 -0.57
N LYS A 526 -28.47 -38.95 -0.66
CA LYS A 526 -27.98 -38.19 0.50
C LYS A 526 -28.51 -36.76 0.52
N ILE A 527 -28.75 -36.25 1.73
CA ILE A 527 -28.93 -34.81 1.98
C ILE A 527 -27.55 -34.21 2.17
N VAL A 528 -27.22 -33.26 1.32
CA VAL A 528 -25.91 -32.64 1.20
C VAL A 528 -26.03 -31.15 1.45
N TYR A 529 -25.08 -30.58 2.17
CA TYR A 529 -24.96 -29.13 2.37
C TYR A 529 -23.51 -28.68 2.21
N PHE A 530 -23.30 -27.37 2.14
CA PHE A 530 -22.01 -26.76 1.88
C PHE A 530 -21.59 -25.82 3.00
N VAL A 531 -20.34 -25.93 3.43
CA VAL A 531 -19.70 -25.07 4.43
C VAL A 531 -18.49 -24.38 3.83
N VAL A 532 -18.05 -23.30 4.45
CA VAL A 532 -16.83 -22.60 4.05
C VAL A 532 -15.62 -23.52 4.27
N GLY A 533 -14.69 -23.55 3.31
CA GLY A 533 -13.55 -24.46 3.34
C GLY A 533 -12.37 -24.04 4.22
N CYS A 534 -12.50 -22.91 4.92
CA CYS A 534 -11.60 -22.47 5.97
C CYS A 534 -12.31 -22.44 7.31
N ASN A 535 -11.54 -22.49 8.38
CA ASN A 535 -11.98 -22.43 9.77
C ASN A 535 -10.94 -21.69 10.62
N LYS A 536 -11.30 -21.33 11.85
CA LYS A 536 -10.29 -21.07 12.88
C LYS A 536 -9.53 -22.37 13.19
N PRO A 537 -8.20 -22.31 13.45
CA PRO A 537 -7.40 -23.47 13.81
C PRO A 537 -8.04 -24.28 14.95
N GLY A 538 -8.10 -25.60 14.79
CA GLY A 538 -8.69 -26.51 15.77
C GLY A 538 -10.22 -26.50 15.88
N GLN A 539 -10.94 -25.69 15.10
CA GLN A 539 -12.41 -25.66 15.09
C GLN A 539 -13.01 -26.49 13.95
N ALA A 540 -14.30 -26.82 14.01
CA ALA A 540 -14.99 -27.43 12.88
C ALA A 540 -15.28 -26.38 11.76
N PRO A 541 -15.40 -26.78 10.49
CA PRO A 541 -15.85 -25.88 9.42
C PRO A 541 -17.21 -25.23 9.73
N SER A 542 -17.31 -23.93 9.51
CA SER A 542 -18.48 -23.13 9.86
C SER A 542 -19.45 -22.97 8.68
N SER A 543 -20.74 -22.80 8.99
CA SER A 543 -21.77 -22.32 8.05
C SER A 543 -21.87 -20.79 7.98
N SER A 544 -21.08 -20.05 8.78
CA SER A 544 -20.84 -18.61 8.58
C SER A 544 -19.96 -18.37 7.35
N SER A 545 -19.92 -17.12 6.85
CA SER A 545 -19.07 -16.73 5.73
C SER A 545 -17.57 -16.92 5.99
N GLY A 546 -17.15 -16.85 7.25
CA GLY A 546 -15.75 -16.78 7.69
C GLY A 546 -15.42 -15.43 8.33
N GLU A 547 -14.21 -15.31 8.87
CA GLU A 547 -13.70 -14.14 9.60
C GLU A 547 -12.15 -14.13 9.64
N ASN A 548 -11.55 -13.01 10.06
CA ASN A 548 -10.09 -12.90 10.26
C ASN A 548 -9.55 -14.05 11.15
N GLY A 549 -8.39 -14.60 10.77
CA GLY A 549 -7.77 -15.75 11.44
C GLY A 549 -8.23 -17.11 10.92
N PHE A 550 -9.09 -17.16 9.89
CA PHE A 550 -9.43 -18.41 9.23
C PHE A 550 -8.28 -18.89 8.32
N VAL A 551 -8.00 -20.19 8.35
CA VAL A 551 -7.02 -20.87 7.49
C VAL A 551 -7.67 -22.05 6.75
N ALA A 552 -7.04 -22.46 5.65
CA ALA A 552 -7.49 -23.59 4.84
C ALA A 552 -7.61 -24.89 5.66
N THR A 553 -8.55 -25.76 5.28
CA THR A 553 -8.71 -27.11 5.88
C THR A 553 -8.32 -28.25 4.93
N LYS A 554 -8.05 -27.95 3.66
CA LYS A 554 -7.81 -28.95 2.61
C LYS A 554 -6.83 -28.43 1.54
N PRO A 555 -5.99 -29.30 0.93
CA PRO A 555 -5.01 -28.90 -0.11
C PRO A 555 -5.56 -28.40 -1.45
N THR A 556 -6.85 -28.09 -1.54
CA THR A 556 -7.50 -27.55 -2.75
C THR A 556 -8.32 -26.30 -2.46
N ILE A 557 -8.17 -25.76 -1.25
CA ILE A 557 -8.87 -24.57 -0.77
C ILE A 557 -7.82 -23.70 -0.07
N SER A 558 -7.86 -22.40 -0.34
CA SER A 558 -6.99 -21.39 0.23
C SER A 558 -7.80 -20.42 1.09
N ALA A 559 -7.24 -19.96 2.20
CA ALA A 559 -7.73 -18.79 2.92
C ALA A 559 -7.06 -17.53 2.36
N MET A 560 -7.83 -16.58 1.83
CA MET A 560 -7.31 -15.40 1.13
C MET A 560 -7.51 -14.11 1.92
N TYR A 561 -6.53 -13.22 1.83
CA TYR A 561 -6.45 -11.95 2.53
C TYR A 561 -6.03 -10.82 1.56
N SER A 562 -6.59 -9.61 1.70
CA SER A 562 -6.15 -8.39 1.02
C SER A 562 -5.24 -7.55 1.91
N LEU A 563 -4.33 -6.81 1.28
CA LEU A 563 -3.61 -5.72 1.94
C LEU A 563 -4.30 -4.36 1.69
N GLU A 564 -4.38 -3.55 2.74
CA GLU A 564 -5.06 -2.24 2.78
C GLU A 564 -4.58 -1.28 1.67
N TYR A 565 -3.27 -1.24 1.38
CA TYR A 565 -2.71 -0.39 0.32
C TYR A 565 -2.78 -0.98 -1.09
N GLY A 566 -3.29 -2.21 -1.26
CA GLY A 566 -3.39 -2.87 -2.57
C GLY A 566 -2.02 -3.14 -3.22
N PRO A 567 -1.93 -3.19 -4.56
CA PRO A 567 -0.69 -3.49 -5.25
C PRO A 567 0.27 -2.30 -5.25
N LEU A 568 1.53 -2.54 -4.93
CA LEU A 568 2.57 -1.52 -4.78
C LEU A 568 3.81 -1.88 -5.60
N SER A 569 4.49 -0.89 -6.19
CA SER A 569 5.80 -1.12 -6.83
C SER A 569 6.91 -1.19 -5.77
N ASN A 570 7.72 -2.24 -5.88
CA ASN A 570 8.92 -2.46 -5.08
C ASN A 570 10.22 -2.26 -5.88
N GLU A 571 10.14 -1.66 -7.06
CA GLU A 571 11.30 -1.43 -7.94
C GLU A 571 12.33 -0.46 -7.33
N ASN A 572 11.91 0.32 -6.34
CA ASN A 572 12.72 1.34 -5.67
C ASN A 572 13.37 0.86 -4.36
N LYS A 573 13.27 -0.44 -4.02
CA LYS A 573 13.88 -1.02 -2.82
C LYS A 573 15.39 -0.76 -2.73
N GLY A 574 15.84 -0.36 -1.55
CA GLY A 574 17.20 0.03 -1.23
C GLY A 574 17.73 1.28 -1.92
N LYS A 575 16.92 2.02 -2.69
CA LYS A 575 17.29 3.38 -3.09
C LYS A 575 17.44 4.27 -1.86
N ILE A 576 18.30 5.28 -2.00
CA ILE A 576 18.45 6.36 -1.03
C ILE A 576 18.14 7.68 -1.73
N VAL A 577 17.33 8.50 -1.09
CA VAL A 577 16.98 9.85 -1.55
C VAL A 577 17.06 10.85 -0.42
N TYR A 578 17.24 12.12 -0.76
CA TYR A 578 17.09 13.21 0.19
C TYR A 578 15.68 13.79 0.08
N SER A 579 15.02 13.99 1.23
CA SER A 579 13.73 14.66 1.37
C SER A 579 13.98 16.15 1.61
N ASP A 580 13.58 17.01 0.67
CA ASP A 580 13.79 18.45 0.81
C ASP A 580 12.80 19.16 1.75
N ASP A 581 12.94 20.47 1.89
CA ASP A 581 12.12 21.32 2.75
C ASP A 581 10.62 21.34 2.36
N ASN A 582 10.22 20.77 1.22
CA ASN A 582 8.84 20.64 0.75
C ASN A 582 8.44 19.17 0.55
N MET A 583 9.20 18.22 1.11
CA MET A 583 9.00 16.77 0.96
C MET A 583 9.17 16.26 -0.48
N ASN A 584 9.90 16.98 -1.34
CA ASN A 584 10.26 16.47 -2.66
C ASN A 584 11.41 15.45 -2.50
N ARG A 585 11.37 14.34 -3.26
CA ARG A 585 12.51 13.40 -3.35
C ARG A 585 13.60 13.96 -4.25
N LYS A 586 14.84 13.83 -3.81
CA LYS A 586 16.05 14.07 -4.60
C LYS A 586 16.90 12.82 -4.64
N ASP A 587 16.92 12.16 -5.79
CA ASP A 587 17.63 10.89 -5.97
C ASP A 587 19.15 11.08 -5.84
N TYR A 588 19.83 10.15 -5.14
CA TYR A 588 21.29 10.11 -5.10
C TYR A 588 21.87 9.32 -6.28
N PRO A 589 22.86 9.86 -7.01
CA PRO A 589 23.63 9.08 -7.96
C PRO A 589 24.52 8.08 -7.21
N SER A 590 24.76 6.91 -7.81
CA SER A 590 25.59 5.85 -7.21
C SER A 590 27.01 6.30 -6.86
N SER A 591 27.56 7.30 -7.55
CA SER A 591 28.85 7.92 -7.25
C SER A 591 28.92 8.63 -5.88
N MET A 592 27.78 8.96 -5.27
CA MET A 592 27.70 9.57 -3.93
C MET A 592 27.46 8.53 -2.82
N LEU A 593 27.22 7.26 -3.15
CA LEU A 593 26.83 6.22 -2.20
C LEU A 593 28.00 5.26 -1.96
N ASN A 594 28.51 5.23 -0.72
CA ASN A 594 29.55 4.31 -0.27
C ASN A 594 29.01 3.44 0.87
N GLN A 595 29.66 2.34 1.21
CA GLN A 595 29.29 1.59 2.43
C GLN A 595 29.66 2.38 3.69
N GLY A 596 28.72 2.45 4.64
CA GLY A 596 28.92 3.05 5.96
C GLY A 596 29.40 2.03 6.99
N ASN A 597 29.43 2.45 8.26
CA ASN A 597 29.75 1.57 9.40
C ASN A 597 28.60 1.54 10.45
N THR A 598 27.45 2.12 10.11
CA THR A 598 26.23 2.17 10.92
C THR A 598 25.19 1.21 10.35
N TYR A 599 24.23 0.79 11.18
CA TYR A 599 23.31 -0.30 10.86
C TYR A 599 21.88 0.03 11.30
N ILE A 600 20.89 -0.31 10.46
CA ILE A 600 19.46 -0.28 10.78
C ILE A 600 19.10 -1.64 11.37
N ASN A 601 18.61 -1.68 12.61
CA ASN A 601 17.93 -2.86 13.13
C ASN A 601 16.52 -2.93 12.53
N VAL A 602 16.22 -4.02 11.83
CA VAL A 602 14.92 -4.25 11.17
C VAL A 602 13.95 -5.00 12.08
N GLY A 603 14.44 -5.57 13.19
CA GLY A 603 13.69 -6.41 14.12
C GLY A 603 13.98 -7.90 13.95
N ASN A 604 13.07 -8.73 14.45
CA ASN A 604 13.26 -10.16 14.64
C ASN A 604 12.99 -10.94 13.33
N TYR A 605 13.98 -10.96 12.44
CA TYR A 605 13.92 -11.59 11.13
C TYR A 605 15.18 -12.40 10.83
N ASP A 606 14.97 -13.52 10.14
CA ASP A 606 16.02 -14.23 9.41
C ASP A 606 15.88 -14.00 7.89
N GLN A 607 16.92 -14.38 7.16
CA GLN A 607 17.02 -14.35 5.70
C GLN A 607 17.56 -15.72 5.23
N PRO A 608 16.72 -16.61 4.67
CA PRO A 608 17.10 -17.97 4.26
C PRO A 608 17.92 -18.02 2.95
N SER A 609 18.75 -17.00 2.72
CA SER A 609 19.63 -16.82 1.57
C SER A 609 21.03 -17.42 1.81
N LYS A 610 22.03 -17.11 0.97
CA LYS A 610 23.42 -17.52 1.20
C LYS A 610 24.16 -16.53 2.12
N SER A 611 25.04 -17.02 3.00
CA SER A 611 25.96 -16.18 3.78
C SER A 611 27.29 -15.99 3.02
N ILE A 612 27.85 -14.78 3.08
CA ILE A 612 29.27 -14.54 2.71
C ILE A 612 30.16 -15.29 3.69
N GLN A 613 29.88 -15.12 4.99
CA GLN A 613 30.63 -15.66 6.10
C GLN A 613 29.68 -15.96 7.27
N ILE A 614 29.97 -17.02 8.00
CA ILE A 614 29.35 -17.34 9.29
C ILE A 614 30.43 -17.14 10.37
N ILE A 615 30.04 -16.54 11.50
CA ILE A 615 30.91 -16.25 12.63
C ILE A 615 30.26 -16.83 13.87
N ASP A 616 30.90 -17.82 14.50
CA ASP A 616 30.43 -18.45 15.73
C ASP A 616 31.07 -17.82 16.97
N ASN A 617 30.38 -17.88 18.11
CA ASN A 617 30.76 -17.26 19.38
C ASN A 617 30.94 -15.72 19.32
N SER A 618 30.28 -15.06 18.37
CA SER A 618 30.30 -13.61 18.19
C SER A 618 29.24 -12.89 19.03
N ASN A 619 29.56 -11.67 19.46
CA ASN A 619 28.57 -10.69 19.90
C ASN A 619 28.22 -9.70 18.76
N LEU A 620 27.18 -8.89 18.94
CA LEU A 620 26.68 -7.94 17.95
C LEU A 620 27.75 -6.98 17.38
N ASP A 621 28.71 -6.53 18.20
CA ASP A 621 29.76 -5.60 17.75
C ASP A 621 30.87 -6.32 16.98
N ASP A 622 31.14 -7.60 17.27
CA ASP A 622 32.02 -8.43 16.43
C ASP A 622 31.44 -8.54 15.00
N CYS A 623 30.11 -8.70 14.89
CA CYS A 623 29.42 -8.81 13.61
C CYS A 623 29.46 -7.51 12.80
N LYS A 624 29.21 -6.37 13.45
CA LYS A 624 29.40 -5.04 12.82
C LYS A 624 30.83 -4.86 12.34
N SER A 625 31.82 -5.20 13.18
CA SER A 625 33.24 -5.09 12.87
C SER A 625 33.61 -5.95 11.65
N LYS A 626 33.21 -7.23 11.64
CA LYS A 626 33.50 -8.16 10.54
C LYS A 626 32.75 -7.83 9.26
N CYS A 627 31.53 -7.30 9.34
CA CYS A 627 30.83 -6.77 8.17
C CYS A 627 31.51 -5.49 7.65
N ASN A 628 32.02 -4.63 8.54
CA ASN A 628 32.75 -3.42 8.13
C ASN A 628 34.05 -3.74 7.37
N ASP A 629 34.77 -4.80 7.77
CA ASP A 629 35.99 -5.31 7.12
C ASP A 629 35.74 -5.81 5.67
N ILE A 630 34.50 -6.18 5.33
CA ILE A 630 34.13 -6.75 4.02
C ILE A 630 33.41 -5.68 3.19
N SER A 631 34.01 -5.30 2.06
CA SER A 631 33.44 -4.28 1.15
C SER A 631 32.10 -4.65 0.55
N ASP A 632 31.83 -5.94 0.36
CA ASP A 632 30.58 -6.50 -0.16
C ASP A 632 29.61 -6.97 0.93
N CYS A 633 29.84 -6.65 2.22
CA CYS A 633 28.85 -6.94 3.26
C CYS A 633 27.84 -5.79 3.37
N TYR A 634 26.57 -6.09 3.10
CA TYR A 634 25.43 -5.15 3.12
C TYR A 634 24.56 -5.31 4.37
N GLY A 635 24.86 -6.27 5.23
CA GLY A 635 24.12 -6.53 6.46
C GLY A 635 24.40 -7.91 7.01
N PHE A 636 23.74 -8.25 8.10
CA PHE A 636 23.85 -9.55 8.74
C PHE A 636 22.59 -9.91 9.52
N VAL A 637 22.45 -11.21 9.79
CA VAL A 637 21.50 -11.75 10.78
C VAL A 637 22.31 -12.23 11.98
N TYR A 638 21.95 -11.76 13.18
CA TYR A 638 22.54 -12.16 14.45
C TYR A 638 21.57 -13.03 15.24
N TYR A 639 22.02 -14.22 15.63
CA TYR A 639 21.28 -15.12 16.49
C TYR A 639 21.87 -15.01 17.89
N GLU A 640 21.15 -14.34 18.80
CA GLU A 640 21.68 -14.01 20.13
C GLU A 640 21.92 -15.27 20.97
N ASN A 641 20.98 -16.23 20.91
CA ASN A 641 21.04 -17.50 21.64
C ASN A 641 22.17 -18.43 21.14
N GLU A 642 22.42 -18.47 19.83
CA GLU A 642 23.56 -19.23 19.25
C GLU A 642 24.89 -18.47 19.33
N LYS A 643 24.87 -17.17 19.66
CA LYS A 643 26.02 -16.24 19.55
C LYS A 643 26.68 -16.30 18.17
N LYS A 644 25.86 -16.15 17.13
CA LYS A 644 26.26 -16.45 15.76
C LYS A 644 25.81 -15.38 14.79
N CYS A 645 26.65 -15.06 13.81
CA CYS A 645 26.35 -14.06 12.78
C CYS A 645 26.50 -14.60 11.37
N ASN A 646 25.45 -14.41 10.57
CA ASN A 646 25.40 -14.73 9.15
C ASN A 646 25.53 -13.42 8.35
N LEU A 647 26.73 -13.11 7.85
CA LEU A 647 27.00 -11.92 7.03
C LEU A 647 26.46 -12.11 5.60
N ARG A 648 25.85 -11.07 5.01
CA ARG A 648 25.14 -11.13 3.72
C ARG A 648 25.65 -10.07 2.73
N ASN A 649 25.63 -10.42 1.44
CA ASN A 649 25.91 -9.47 0.34
C ASN A 649 24.66 -8.71 -0.08
N ALA A 650 24.78 -7.80 -1.06
CA ALA A 650 23.64 -7.05 -1.57
C ALA A 650 22.47 -7.95 -2.01
N THR A 651 22.72 -8.95 -2.86
CA THR A 651 21.68 -9.83 -3.44
C THR A 651 21.06 -10.81 -2.45
N ASP A 652 21.75 -11.09 -1.34
CA ASP A 652 21.34 -12.03 -0.29
C ASP A 652 20.76 -11.32 0.95
N MET A 653 20.64 -9.98 0.96
CA MET A 653 20.18 -9.19 2.11
C MET A 653 18.92 -8.36 1.79
N PHE A 654 18.01 -8.24 2.77
CA PHE A 654 16.93 -7.25 2.74
C PHE A 654 17.52 -5.82 2.73
N PRO A 655 17.11 -4.91 1.84
CA PRO A 655 15.83 -4.90 1.12
C PRO A 655 15.89 -5.48 -0.31
N MET A 656 17.09 -5.76 -0.85
CA MET A 656 17.24 -6.27 -2.22
C MET A 656 16.59 -7.65 -2.36
N ASN A 657 16.85 -8.52 -1.39
CA ASN A 657 16.14 -9.78 -1.21
C ASN A 657 14.94 -9.57 -0.27
N THR A 658 13.72 -9.68 -0.80
CA THR A 658 12.47 -9.58 -0.03
C THR A 658 12.13 -10.86 0.74
N GLN A 659 12.98 -11.90 0.69
CA GLN A 659 12.69 -13.19 1.30
C GLN A 659 12.97 -13.26 2.81
N ARG A 660 12.85 -12.14 3.55
CA ARG A 660 12.96 -12.19 5.02
C ARG A 660 11.80 -12.99 5.62
N VAL A 661 12.05 -13.64 6.74
CA VAL A 661 11.07 -14.46 7.49
C VAL A 661 11.12 -14.07 8.97
N LEU A 662 9.99 -14.03 9.66
CA LEU A 662 9.95 -13.76 11.10
C LEU A 662 10.64 -14.91 11.85
N ASN A 663 11.54 -14.58 12.77
CA ASN A 663 12.25 -15.53 13.62
C ASN A 663 12.62 -14.85 14.94
N GLU A 664 12.08 -15.34 16.06
CA GLU A 664 12.25 -14.73 17.38
C GLU A 664 13.70 -14.83 17.92
N ASP A 665 14.47 -15.82 17.47
CA ASP A 665 15.88 -16.02 17.86
C ASP A 665 16.87 -15.16 17.05
N ALA A 666 16.41 -14.49 15.99
CA ALA A 666 17.27 -13.85 14.99
C ALA A 666 16.95 -12.36 14.81
N GLN A 667 17.97 -11.50 14.85
CA GLN A 667 17.84 -10.06 14.60
C GLN A 667 18.55 -9.65 13.31
N MET A 668 17.85 -8.89 12.46
CA MET A 668 18.34 -8.48 11.16
C MET A 668 18.88 -7.04 11.18
N PHE A 669 20.13 -6.87 10.71
CA PHE A 669 20.81 -5.57 10.65
C PHE A 669 21.25 -5.24 9.22
N ILE A 670 20.68 -4.19 8.63
CA ILE A 670 21.07 -3.67 7.31
C ILE A 670 22.18 -2.64 7.49
N ARG A 671 23.27 -2.74 6.71
CA ARG A 671 24.32 -1.73 6.69
C ARG A 671 23.81 -0.47 6.01
N GLN A 672 23.93 0.67 6.69
CA GLN A 672 23.64 1.98 6.12
C GLN A 672 24.75 2.41 5.16
N PHE A 673 24.38 3.17 4.14
CA PHE A 673 25.36 3.81 3.27
C PHE A 673 25.97 5.04 3.95
N LYS A 674 27.24 5.33 3.63
CA LYS A 674 27.86 6.63 3.85
C LYS A 674 27.65 7.47 2.59
N ILE A 675 26.82 8.50 2.71
CA ILE A 675 26.54 9.43 1.61
C ILE A 675 27.64 10.49 1.56
N ALA A 676 28.17 10.77 0.37
CA ALA A 676 29.15 11.84 0.11
C ALA A 676 28.46 13.22 0.04
N ASN A 677 27.76 13.59 1.12
CA ASN A 677 26.91 14.78 1.14
C ASN A 677 27.70 16.10 1.26
N PRO A 678 27.22 17.18 0.61
CA PRO A 678 27.63 18.55 0.95
C PRO A 678 27.40 18.82 2.43
N SER A 679 28.26 19.63 3.05
CA SER A 679 28.19 19.95 4.49
C SER A 679 26.92 20.70 4.93
N THR A 680 26.11 21.15 3.98
CA THR A 680 24.79 21.78 4.22
C THR A 680 23.65 20.77 4.35
N CYS A 681 23.85 19.51 3.95
CA CYS A 681 22.85 18.46 3.94
C CYS A 681 23.02 17.53 5.15
N SER A 682 21.92 16.99 5.68
CA SER A 682 22.00 15.98 6.73
C SER A 682 22.79 14.74 6.27
N SER A 683 23.55 14.11 7.17
CA SER A 683 24.14 12.79 6.97
C SER A 683 23.30 11.66 7.58
N GLU A 684 22.19 11.98 8.23
CA GLU A 684 21.29 11.01 8.88
C GLU A 684 20.47 10.25 7.83
N ILE A 685 20.35 8.93 8.01
CA ILE A 685 19.54 8.06 7.17
C ILE A 685 18.43 7.45 8.01
N ILE A 686 17.19 7.74 7.64
CA ILE A 686 15.96 7.18 8.21
C ILE A 686 15.41 6.14 7.22
N ASN A 687 14.72 5.12 7.72
CA ASN A 687 14.03 4.13 6.88
C ASN A 687 12.73 4.69 6.27
N THR A 688 12.39 4.21 5.08
CA THR A 688 11.10 4.47 4.43
C THR A 688 10.66 3.26 3.60
N THR A 689 9.51 3.36 2.95
CA THR A 689 8.89 2.28 2.16
C THR A 689 8.53 2.76 0.76
N GLY A 690 8.30 1.81 -0.15
CA GLY A 690 7.98 2.05 -1.56
C GLY A 690 6.71 2.88 -1.73
N ASN A 691 5.64 2.61 -0.97
CA ASN A 691 4.40 3.37 -1.02
C ASN A 691 4.60 4.85 -0.61
N ILE A 692 5.47 5.12 0.36
CA ILE A 692 5.84 6.48 0.76
C ILE A 692 6.74 7.10 -0.32
N PHE A 693 7.79 6.40 -0.76
CA PHE A 693 8.74 6.86 -1.77
C PHE A 693 8.10 7.21 -3.12
N ASN A 694 7.25 6.32 -3.65
CA ASN A 694 6.62 6.45 -4.96
C ASN A 694 5.72 7.71 -5.01
N ASN A 695 5.12 8.06 -3.87
CA ASN A 695 4.22 9.18 -3.67
C ASN A 695 4.91 10.48 -3.19
N MET A 696 6.26 10.50 -3.09
CA MET A 696 7.01 11.77 -2.96
C MET A 696 7.03 12.49 -4.31
N VAL A 697 6.86 13.82 -4.29
CA VAL A 697 6.99 14.66 -5.49
C VAL A 697 8.43 14.63 -5.99
N GLU A 698 8.64 14.45 -7.30
CA GLU A 698 9.99 14.33 -7.86
C GLU A 698 10.69 15.70 -7.93
N GLY A 699 11.87 15.79 -7.33
CA GLY A 699 12.75 16.95 -7.38
C GLY A 699 14.02 16.70 -8.20
N THR A 700 14.96 17.63 -8.12
CA THR A 700 16.26 17.51 -8.79
C THR A 700 17.13 16.43 -8.16
N THR A 701 17.79 15.60 -8.97
CA THR A 701 18.86 14.68 -8.52
C THR A 701 19.92 15.41 -7.69
N MET A 702 20.46 14.75 -6.67
CA MET A 702 21.54 15.28 -5.83
C MET A 702 22.88 15.26 -6.57
N ASP A 703 23.73 16.24 -6.29
CA ASP A 703 25.16 16.24 -6.63
C ASP A 703 26.00 16.75 -5.43
N THR A 704 27.33 16.74 -5.57
CA THR A 704 28.26 17.19 -4.53
C THR A 704 28.26 18.71 -4.30
N ASN A 705 27.46 19.48 -5.06
CA ASN A 705 27.31 20.93 -4.94
C ASN A 705 25.91 21.35 -4.47
N THR A 706 25.01 20.38 -4.30
CA THR A 706 23.59 20.63 -4.04
C THR A 706 23.42 21.21 -2.64
N LEU A 707 23.02 22.48 -2.58
CA LEU A 707 22.75 23.15 -1.31
C LEU A 707 21.42 22.66 -0.73
N CYS A 708 21.48 22.24 0.54
CA CYS A 708 20.34 21.81 1.34
C CYS A 708 19.99 22.87 2.38
N ASP A 709 18.74 22.87 2.85
CA ASP A 709 18.31 23.52 4.10
C ASP A 709 18.83 24.96 4.28
N LEU A 710 19.53 25.22 5.38
CA LEU A 710 20.17 26.50 5.69
C LEU A 710 21.13 26.96 4.58
N GLY A 711 21.83 26.03 3.92
CA GLY A 711 22.71 26.35 2.79
C GLY A 711 21.95 26.90 1.59
N LYS A 712 20.77 26.35 1.29
CA LYS A 712 19.86 26.86 0.24
C LYS A 712 19.26 28.21 0.67
N ALA A 713 18.79 28.31 1.91
CA ALA A 713 18.17 29.52 2.44
C ALA A 713 19.13 30.72 2.50
N MET A 714 20.40 30.50 2.88
CA MET A 714 21.41 31.56 3.03
C MET A 714 22.24 31.82 1.77
N ASN A 715 22.04 31.08 0.67
CA ASN A 715 22.89 31.19 -0.52
C ASN A 715 22.95 32.62 -1.07
N THR A 716 21.82 33.34 -1.13
CA THR A 716 21.77 34.73 -1.60
C THR A 716 22.59 35.67 -0.71
N GLN A 717 22.45 35.54 0.60
CA GLN A 717 23.13 36.33 1.61
C GLN A 717 24.64 36.03 1.64
N LEU A 718 25.03 34.76 1.50
CA LEU A 718 26.43 34.34 1.37
C LEU A 718 27.09 34.93 0.12
N ASN A 719 26.38 34.94 -1.01
CA ASN A 719 26.87 35.55 -2.25
C ASN A 719 26.99 37.08 -2.14
N ASP A 720 26.05 37.77 -1.48
CA ASP A 720 26.17 39.21 -1.22
C ASP A 720 27.35 39.51 -0.26
N VAL A 721 27.48 38.78 0.85
CA VAL A 721 28.63 38.91 1.77
C VAL A 721 29.96 38.71 1.05
N SER A 722 30.07 37.69 0.19
CA SER A 722 31.27 37.43 -0.62
C SER A 722 31.54 38.56 -1.63
N ALA A 723 30.51 39.07 -2.31
CA ALA A 723 30.64 40.22 -3.21
C ALA A 723 31.09 41.49 -2.47
N LYS A 724 30.59 41.73 -1.25
CA LYS A 724 31.03 42.84 -0.39
C LYS A 724 32.44 42.63 0.17
N GLU A 725 32.85 41.40 0.47
CA GLU A 725 34.22 41.08 0.87
C GLU A 725 35.21 41.45 -0.24
N VAL A 726 34.91 41.08 -1.49
CA VAL A 726 35.72 41.47 -2.66
C VAL A 726 35.78 42.99 -2.82
N GLN A 727 34.69 43.71 -2.60
CA GLN A 727 34.66 45.18 -2.62
C GLN A 727 35.53 45.79 -1.50
N LEU A 728 35.48 45.24 -0.29
CA LEU A 728 36.33 45.64 0.84
C LEU A 728 37.81 45.36 0.57
N LEU A 729 38.16 44.19 0.05
CA LEU A 729 39.54 43.84 -0.32
C LEU A 729 40.09 44.78 -1.41
N ASN A 730 39.28 45.14 -2.41
CA ASN A 730 39.66 46.12 -3.43
C ASN A 730 39.86 47.52 -2.84
N ALA A 731 39.00 47.94 -1.90
CA ALA A 731 39.18 49.21 -1.19
C ALA A 731 40.43 49.21 -0.30
N MET A 732 40.75 48.10 0.37
CA MET A 732 42.00 47.90 1.12
C MET A 732 43.24 47.98 0.23
N GLN A 733 43.19 47.41 -0.99
CA GLN A 733 44.26 47.61 -1.98
C GLN A 733 44.38 49.07 -2.42
N GLY A 734 43.26 49.80 -2.52
CA GLY A 734 43.23 51.25 -2.74
C GLY A 734 43.95 52.02 -1.63
N VAL A 735 43.66 51.70 -0.37
CA VAL A 735 44.35 52.24 0.82
C VAL A 735 45.85 51.93 0.78
N SER A 736 46.22 50.67 0.51
CA SER A 736 47.62 50.25 0.39
C SER A 736 48.36 51.01 -0.72
N LYS A 737 47.78 51.12 -1.92
CA LYS A 737 48.33 51.91 -3.03
C LYS A 737 48.45 53.38 -2.65
N GLY A 738 47.45 53.97 -1.99
CA GLY A 738 47.51 55.33 -1.45
C GLY A 738 48.66 55.54 -0.47
N ILE A 739 48.86 54.61 0.47
CA ILE A 739 49.99 54.62 1.41
C ILE A 739 51.33 54.51 0.68
N HIS A 740 51.46 53.62 -0.31
CA HIS A 740 52.68 53.51 -1.13
C HIS A 740 52.95 54.79 -1.92
N THR A 741 51.93 55.40 -2.53
CA THR A 741 52.05 56.67 -3.24
C THR A 741 52.45 57.79 -2.29
N LEU A 742 51.80 57.94 -1.14
CA LEU A 742 52.16 58.92 -0.10
C LEU A 742 53.60 58.72 0.39
N ASN A 743 54.05 57.48 0.60
CA ASN A 743 55.41 57.19 1.04
C ASN A 743 56.47 57.49 -0.06
N HIS A 744 56.15 57.21 -1.33
CA HIS A 744 57.01 57.55 -2.47
C HIS A 744 57.07 59.07 -2.73
N LYS A 745 55.93 59.76 -2.59
CA LYS A 745 55.87 61.22 -2.65
C LYS A 745 56.56 61.88 -1.45
N ASN A 746 56.44 61.34 -0.24
CA ASN A 746 57.15 61.84 0.95
C ASN A 746 58.67 61.67 0.84
N THR A 747 59.15 60.54 0.29
CA THR A 747 60.59 60.38 -0.01
C THR A 747 61.08 61.33 -1.12
N THR A 748 60.22 61.68 -2.08
CA THR A 748 60.48 62.74 -3.07
C THR A 748 60.47 64.13 -2.43
N LEU A 749 59.50 64.43 -1.56
CA LEU A 749 59.38 65.69 -0.83
C LEU A 749 60.56 65.90 0.12
N LEU A 750 61.05 64.87 0.79
CA LEU A 750 62.29 64.90 1.57
C LEU A 750 63.51 65.25 0.71
N LYS A 751 63.59 64.73 -0.54
CA LYS A 751 64.65 65.05 -1.49
C LYS A 751 64.56 66.50 -1.99
N ASP A 752 63.37 66.98 -2.32
CA ASP A 752 63.14 68.35 -2.80
C ASP A 752 63.29 69.39 -1.66
N THR A 753 62.89 69.02 -0.43
CA THR A 753 63.12 69.81 0.78
C THR A 753 64.61 69.86 1.10
N LYS A 754 65.34 68.75 0.99
CA LYS A 754 66.80 68.74 1.11
C LYS A 754 67.46 69.65 0.07
N GLN A 755 67.08 69.54 -1.22
CA GLN A 755 67.59 70.46 -2.25
C GLN A 755 67.24 71.93 -1.98
N SER A 756 66.08 72.21 -1.38
CA SER A 756 65.67 73.56 -1.01
C SER A 756 66.44 74.08 0.21
N ILE A 757 66.74 73.22 1.18
CA ILE A 757 67.64 73.50 2.31
C ILE A 757 69.06 73.75 1.80
N ASP A 758 69.57 72.92 0.90
CA ASP A 758 70.90 73.10 0.30
C ASP A 758 70.98 74.45 -0.44
N ARG A 759 69.95 74.82 -1.23
CA ARG A 759 69.84 76.15 -1.86
C ARG A 759 69.71 77.29 -0.85
N MET A 760 68.97 77.12 0.25
CA MET A 760 68.90 78.10 1.33
C MET A 760 70.25 78.26 2.05
N ASN A 761 71.02 77.18 2.20
CA ASN A 761 72.34 77.21 2.81
C ASN A 761 73.36 77.92 1.90
N ASP A 762 73.30 77.68 0.59
CA ASP A 762 74.07 78.39 -0.43
C ASP A 762 73.73 79.89 -0.48
N ASN A 763 72.44 80.22 -0.44
CA ASN A 763 71.97 81.60 -0.34
C ASN A 763 72.35 82.27 1.00
N SER A 764 72.35 81.52 2.10
CA SER A 764 72.85 81.97 3.41
C SER A 764 74.36 82.21 3.40
N HIS A 765 75.14 81.37 2.70
CA HIS A 765 76.56 81.60 2.48
C HIS A 765 76.83 82.83 1.62
N ARG A 766 76.06 83.03 0.54
CA ARG A 766 76.11 84.27 -0.27
C ARG A 766 75.73 85.49 0.56
N TYR A 767 74.69 85.41 1.39
CA TYR A 767 74.28 86.48 2.30
C TYR A 767 75.36 86.79 3.35
N LYS A 768 76.02 85.77 3.93
CA LYS A 768 77.19 85.95 4.81
C LYS A 768 78.39 86.55 4.08
N GLN A 769 78.59 86.26 2.79
CA GLN A 769 79.63 86.93 1.98
C GLN A 769 79.28 88.40 1.70
N THR A 770 78.01 88.72 1.47
CA THR A 770 77.52 90.11 1.36
C THR A 770 77.73 90.86 2.68
N ILE A 771 77.33 90.28 3.82
CA ILE A 771 77.59 90.85 5.16
C ILE A 771 79.08 91.01 5.42
N ARG A 772 79.95 90.08 5.00
CA ARG A 772 81.41 90.26 5.11
C ARG A 772 81.94 91.42 4.27
N LYS A 773 81.34 91.70 3.10
CA LYS A 773 81.67 92.88 2.30
C LYS A 773 81.19 94.17 2.97
N THR A 774 80.04 94.16 3.65
CA THR A 774 79.53 95.30 4.42
C THR A 774 80.32 95.56 5.70
N ASN A 775 80.70 94.51 6.45
CA ASN A 775 81.43 94.62 7.72
C ASN A 775 82.84 95.21 7.56
N ASN A 776 83.44 95.14 6.38
CA ASN A 776 84.74 95.75 6.12
C ASN A 776 84.70 97.30 6.08
N THR A 777 83.51 97.90 6.20
CA THR A 777 83.28 99.35 6.21
C THR A 777 82.90 99.89 7.60
N THR A 778 82.73 99.03 8.61
CA THR A 778 82.16 99.40 9.93
C THR A 778 83.04 98.94 11.10
N ASN A 779 84.34 99.25 11.05
CA ASN A 779 85.29 99.03 12.16
C ASN A 779 85.40 100.26 13.08
N GLN A 780 84.26 100.79 13.53
CA GLN A 780 84.19 101.76 14.63
C GLN A 780 83.03 101.38 15.58
N MET A 781 83.38 101.36 16.88
CA MET A 781 82.57 101.10 18.09
C MET A 781 82.72 99.70 18.73
N ASN A 782 82.92 99.70 20.05
CA ASN A 782 83.43 98.57 20.85
C ASN A 782 82.37 97.94 21.77
N SER A 783 82.52 96.64 22.04
CA SER A 783 82.08 95.88 23.25
C SER A 783 80.55 95.83 23.54
N VAL A 784 79.93 94.73 23.98
CA VAL A 784 80.20 93.87 25.16
C VAL A 784 79.56 92.47 24.96
N ASN A 785 79.93 91.48 25.80
CA ASN A 785 79.42 90.09 25.83
C ASN A 785 78.06 89.91 26.55
N ALA A 786 77.39 88.77 26.27
CA ALA A 786 76.31 88.16 27.07
C ALA A 786 75.01 89.01 27.20
N MET A 787 73.81 88.49 27.49
CA MET A 787 73.29 87.14 27.83
C MET A 787 71.85 87.05 27.22
N ASP A 788 70.95 86.07 27.43
CA ASP A 788 70.85 84.98 28.39
C ASP A 788 69.98 83.79 27.85
N GLU A 789 69.66 82.84 28.74
CA GLU A 789 68.67 81.75 28.66
C GLU A 789 67.24 82.22 28.28
N THR A 790 66.36 81.44 27.65
CA THR A 790 65.96 80.02 27.84
C THR A 790 65.49 79.43 26.47
N THR A 791 64.83 78.28 26.24
CA THR A 791 64.20 77.20 27.06
C THR A 791 64.54 75.80 26.48
N GLN A 792 64.21 74.78 27.27
CA GLN A 792 64.39 73.33 27.13
C GLN A 792 63.92 72.57 25.86
N GLN A 793 64.69 71.52 25.56
CA GLN A 793 64.29 70.12 25.23
C GLN A 793 63.51 69.71 23.97
N LYS A 794 64.06 68.64 23.33
CA LYS A 794 63.38 67.46 22.73
C LYS A 794 62.51 67.67 21.48
N MET A 795 62.33 66.69 20.60
CA MET A 795 63.13 65.48 20.24
C MET A 795 62.65 65.02 18.84
N GLN A 796 63.40 64.13 18.19
CA GLN A 796 63.01 63.50 16.93
C GLN A 796 61.79 62.54 17.06
N THR A 797 61.08 62.39 15.94
CA THR A 797 60.50 61.13 15.42
C THR A 797 59.63 60.27 16.35
N GLN A 798 58.31 60.36 16.19
CA GLN A 798 57.36 59.26 16.46
C GLN A 798 56.02 59.51 15.74
N ASN A 799 55.69 58.71 14.70
CA ASN A 799 54.27 58.50 14.28
C ASN A 799 54.02 57.32 13.32
N ILE A 800 55.05 56.76 12.65
CA ILE A 800 54.83 55.67 11.66
C ILE A 800 54.56 54.30 12.32
N GLN A 801 55.03 54.06 13.55
CA GLN A 801 54.92 52.72 14.17
C GLN A 801 53.49 52.34 14.60
N PHE A 802 52.64 53.28 15.05
CA PHE A 802 51.31 52.91 15.58
C PHE A 802 50.31 52.44 14.52
N ILE A 803 50.36 53.00 13.30
CA ILE A 803 49.50 52.57 12.17
C ILE A 803 49.94 51.18 11.67
N VAL A 804 51.25 50.91 11.64
CA VAL A 804 51.78 49.61 11.24
C VAL A 804 51.41 48.53 12.26
N TRP A 805 51.55 48.78 13.56
CA TRP A 805 51.21 47.79 14.59
C TRP A 805 49.71 47.51 14.72
N THR A 806 48.85 48.51 14.53
CA THR A 806 47.38 48.28 14.49
C THR A 806 46.97 47.49 13.24
N THR A 807 47.51 47.82 12.06
CA THR A 807 47.21 47.07 10.83
C THR A 807 47.69 45.61 10.90
N ILE A 808 48.87 45.36 11.48
CA ILE A 808 49.39 44.01 11.70
C ILE A 808 48.53 43.23 12.73
N ALA A 809 48.08 43.89 13.81
CA ALA A 809 47.19 43.25 14.78
C ALA A 809 45.83 42.87 14.16
N SER A 810 45.25 43.73 13.32
CA SER A 810 44.02 43.41 12.59
C SER A 810 44.20 42.23 11.63
N LEU A 811 45.32 42.17 10.90
CA LEU A 811 45.65 41.04 10.02
C LEU A 811 45.87 39.73 10.80
N ALA A 812 46.47 39.80 11.99
CA ALA A 812 46.65 38.64 12.86
C ALA A 812 45.32 38.09 13.38
N VAL A 813 44.37 38.95 13.76
CA VAL A 813 43.01 38.53 14.17
C VAL A 813 42.25 37.86 13.00
N ILE A 814 42.36 38.41 11.79
CA ILE A 814 41.74 37.82 10.57
C ILE A 814 42.35 36.43 10.26
N LEU A 815 43.66 36.27 10.41
CA LEU A 815 44.34 34.97 10.25
C LEU A 815 43.93 33.95 11.33
N LEU A 816 43.80 34.37 12.58
CA LEU A 816 43.39 33.48 13.68
C LEU A 816 41.94 32.98 13.50
N ILE A 817 41.02 33.83 13.02
CA ILE A 817 39.64 33.43 12.68
C ILE A 817 39.61 32.40 11.54
N LYS A 818 40.60 32.42 10.64
CA LYS A 818 40.73 31.48 9.52
C LYS A 818 41.45 30.16 9.88
N ILE A 819 42.02 30.06 11.08
CA ILE A 819 42.67 28.87 11.64
C ILE A 819 41.78 28.19 12.69
N ALA A 820 40.76 28.91 13.20
CA ALA A 820 39.74 28.41 14.13
C ALA A 820 38.45 27.89 13.43
N LYS A 821 38.50 27.71 12.10
CA LYS A 821 37.55 26.97 11.27
C LYS A 821 38.30 25.88 10.53
#